data_AF-A0A9D9N4L1-F1
#
_entry.id   AF-A0A9D9N4L1-F1
#
_cell.length_a   1.000
_cell.length_b   1.000
_cell.length_c   1.000
_cell.angle_alpha   90.00
_cell.angle_beta   90.00
_cell.angle_gamma   90.00
#
_symmetry.space_group_name_H-M   'P 1'
#
loop_
_entity.id
_entity.type
_entity.pdbx_description
1 polymer ?
#
loop_
_entity_poly.entity_id
_entity_poly.type
_entity_poly.pdbx_seq_one_letter_code
_entity_poly.pdbx_strand_id
1 'polypeptide(L)'
;MLERADIISRTFGIEIEMCDLERAKVTLPSGYTWSRDEEIVNTDGSCNKVFGGEINTPPLRLCMKDLHELRGVYESMVKAGGKIKWSVYTHVHIYAGDLSVDQLKNIFLFFYVCYPFIKKYAKISEWDEKTFNLMPIPTEKYYYGILQAETFDQIKELFTNNSKKGFIRHAINISAYFKTKTIEFRTYHATTDFYKAMDCVYSTYRMFYYAISHSLEDFQNLYTYDDFIKATGLKYDTPDELIPLIYQGNPYSPIDTFMARPIAFNSKQASALYDAIKRNGNSEICVVNSFLYNYELFFMEKLAVSIYSQDPYCHVLYLLANGKLSLTYNNMLEWLEQYNEKTPARQLALALYVKGLQKYCMSQSARNDSILDAIKAKAKESIEYTEKSSDRLMKLLTSCEYHRGSLQEAIIDKKAIFFNYGKDKFLKRAFKLIRENSDLELDIPAIRNEYYDLVQNMPEDTWFYYISDSPYLSNMYKITMFDSSSGERWSDGRYLYCNKPCLNSQAKTSYVSHKEAVDDIVPPDDLVLDDPNKLKILKVSSSYLKELQKKYVKKVDSVSASTYPFVVMYDKYTLGGFGFTLPQHKGYDLFQLTDFCTNNSIPKLSKFILYCIQTKEVQRILSRSMHKLVEKVISCAYTHKPVSMKYRGVYTKVKEHCTSSYLAYSGQLGVFVSNKEVIEKYKELLKNGNRK
;
A
#
# COMPACT_ATOMS: atom_id res chain seq x y z
N MET A 1 -8.22 -33.19 -27.98
CA MET A 1 -9.61 -33.05 -27.48
C MET A 1 -9.62 -33.56 -26.05
N LEU A 2 -9.94 -32.73 -25.06
CA LEU A 2 -10.11 -33.19 -23.67
C LEU A 2 -11.39 -34.03 -23.58
N GLU A 3 -11.29 -35.28 -23.17
CA GLU A 3 -12.47 -36.10 -22.91
C GLU A 3 -13.23 -35.53 -21.71
N ARG A 4 -14.56 -35.50 -21.82
CA ARG A 4 -15.48 -34.96 -20.79
C ARG A 4 -15.29 -35.66 -19.42
N ALA A 5 -14.73 -36.87 -19.42
CA ALA A 5 -14.44 -37.67 -18.22
C ALA A 5 -13.34 -37.04 -17.32
N ASP A 6 -12.35 -36.35 -17.89
CA ASP A 6 -11.20 -35.83 -17.13
C ASP A 6 -11.56 -34.60 -16.29
N ILE A 7 -12.41 -33.71 -16.78
CA ILE A 7 -12.80 -32.49 -16.03
C ILE A 7 -13.80 -32.78 -14.89
N ILE A 8 -14.57 -33.87 -14.97
CA ILE A 8 -15.63 -34.19 -14.01
C ILE A 8 -15.07 -34.86 -12.73
N SER A 9 -13.92 -35.53 -12.83
CA SER A 9 -13.31 -36.25 -11.71
C SER A 9 -12.59 -35.33 -10.71
N ARG A 10 -12.03 -34.21 -11.20
CA ARG A 10 -11.22 -33.25 -10.43
C ARG A 10 -12.09 -32.10 -9.90
N THR A 11 -11.89 -31.73 -8.63
CA THR A 11 -12.62 -30.63 -8.01
C THR A 11 -12.02 -29.27 -8.34
N PHE A 12 -12.87 -28.24 -8.25
CA PHE A 12 -12.47 -26.83 -8.31
C PHE A 12 -12.95 -26.07 -7.08
N GLY A 13 -12.41 -24.88 -6.83
CA GLY A 13 -12.93 -23.92 -5.87
C GLY A 13 -12.92 -22.52 -6.46
N ILE A 14 -13.72 -21.61 -5.92
CA ILE A 14 -13.75 -20.21 -6.34
C ILE A 14 -13.58 -19.29 -5.13
N GLU A 15 -12.83 -18.23 -5.30
CA GLU A 15 -12.83 -17.06 -4.41
C GLU A 15 -13.61 -15.94 -5.14
N ILE A 16 -14.73 -15.50 -4.56
CA ILE A 16 -15.66 -14.52 -5.15
C ILE A 16 -15.56 -13.21 -4.39
N GLU A 17 -15.01 -12.17 -5.03
CA GLU A 17 -14.82 -10.86 -4.42
C GLU A 17 -15.87 -9.84 -4.92
N MET A 18 -16.58 -9.17 -4.00
CA MET A 18 -17.50 -8.08 -4.34
C MET A 18 -17.49 -6.96 -3.29
N CYS A 19 -17.72 -5.74 -3.75
CA CYS A 19 -17.86 -4.52 -2.96
C CYS A 19 -19.31 -4.27 -2.57
N ASP A 20 -19.54 -3.41 -1.58
CA ASP A 20 -20.80 -2.81 -1.17
C ASP A 20 -21.90 -3.75 -0.66
N LEU A 21 -21.84 -5.07 -0.94
CA LEU A 21 -22.84 -6.02 -0.48
C LEU A 21 -22.96 -6.02 1.03
N GLU A 22 -24.17 -6.15 1.55
CA GLU A 22 -24.40 -6.32 2.97
C GLU A 22 -24.26 -7.80 3.36
N ARG A 23 -23.21 -8.16 4.11
CA ARG A 23 -22.88 -9.56 4.39
C ARG A 23 -24.02 -10.33 5.07
N ALA A 24 -24.81 -9.65 5.91
CA ALA A 24 -25.94 -10.23 6.63
C ALA A 24 -27.09 -10.68 5.70
N LYS A 25 -27.14 -10.17 4.47
CA LYS A 25 -28.17 -10.50 3.47
C LYS A 25 -27.73 -11.59 2.49
N VAL A 26 -26.47 -12.01 2.54
CA VAL A 26 -25.93 -13.05 1.66
C VAL A 26 -26.21 -14.43 2.24
N THR A 27 -26.66 -15.34 1.39
CA THR A 27 -26.91 -16.74 1.77
C THR A 27 -25.64 -17.55 1.54
N LEU A 28 -25.13 -18.18 2.61
CA LEU A 28 -23.97 -19.07 2.52
C LEU A 28 -24.41 -20.53 2.71
N PRO A 29 -24.32 -21.38 1.67
CA PRO A 29 -24.52 -22.82 1.79
C PRO A 29 -23.46 -23.47 2.71
N SER A 30 -23.69 -24.74 3.06
CA SER A 30 -22.74 -25.50 3.88
C SER A 30 -21.35 -25.53 3.26
N GLY A 31 -20.33 -25.22 4.07
CA GLY A 31 -18.92 -25.21 3.65
C GLY A 31 -18.43 -23.91 3.01
N TYR A 32 -19.34 -23.01 2.60
CA TYR A 32 -18.95 -21.67 2.11
C TYR A 32 -18.59 -20.78 3.29
N THR A 33 -17.56 -19.95 3.13
CA THR A 33 -17.11 -19.06 4.21
C THR A 33 -16.70 -17.69 3.70
N TRP A 34 -16.93 -16.66 4.51
CA TRP A 34 -16.26 -15.38 4.33
C TRP A 34 -14.76 -15.54 4.59
N SER A 35 -13.94 -14.99 3.71
CA SER A 35 -12.50 -14.90 3.90
C SER A 35 -12.18 -14.19 5.21
N ARG A 36 -11.22 -14.75 5.95
CA ARG A 36 -10.68 -14.16 7.19
C ARG A 36 -9.45 -13.30 6.92
N ASP A 37 -8.83 -13.49 5.77
CA ASP A 37 -7.52 -12.93 5.43
C ASP A 37 -7.61 -11.74 4.48
N GLU A 38 -8.70 -11.65 3.70
CA GLU A 38 -8.88 -10.63 2.65
C GLU A 38 -9.91 -9.58 3.08
N GLU A 39 -9.55 -8.32 2.85
CA GLU A 39 -10.35 -7.14 3.16
C GLU A 39 -10.67 -6.40 1.86
N ILE A 40 -11.94 -6.39 1.46
CA ILE A 40 -12.38 -5.72 0.24
C ILE A 40 -12.77 -4.28 0.58
N VAL A 41 -12.13 -3.32 -0.10
CA VAL A 41 -12.46 -1.90 0.00
C VAL A 41 -13.69 -1.62 -0.88
N ASN A 42 -14.75 -1.08 -0.29
CA ASN A 42 -15.99 -0.72 -0.95
C ASN A 42 -15.81 0.43 -1.96
N THR A 43 -16.83 0.69 -2.78
CA THR A 43 -16.73 1.70 -3.84
C THR A 43 -16.67 3.12 -3.29
N ASP A 44 -17.09 3.35 -2.05
CA ASP A 44 -16.95 4.63 -1.32
C ASP A 44 -15.58 4.81 -0.62
N GLY A 45 -14.68 3.84 -0.80
CA GLY A 45 -13.36 3.78 -0.17
C GLY A 45 -13.36 3.31 1.29
N SER A 46 -14.49 2.88 1.84
CA SER A 46 -14.55 2.29 3.17
C SER A 46 -14.15 0.81 3.17
N CYS A 47 -13.60 0.32 4.29
CA CYS A 47 -13.36 -1.10 4.50
C CYS A 47 -13.90 -1.47 5.89
N ASN A 48 -14.80 -2.46 5.95
CA ASN A 48 -15.42 -2.92 7.19
C ASN A 48 -15.96 -4.35 7.05
N LYS A 49 -16.48 -4.93 8.15
CA LYS A 49 -17.02 -6.31 8.17
C LYS A 49 -18.52 -6.40 7.90
N VAL A 50 -19.20 -5.27 7.72
CA VAL A 50 -20.64 -5.23 7.42
C VAL A 50 -20.86 -5.27 5.92
N PHE A 51 -20.04 -4.52 5.17
CA PHE A 51 -20.15 -4.33 3.73
C PHE A 51 -18.93 -4.82 2.96
N GLY A 52 -19.16 -5.46 1.80
CA GLY A 52 -18.14 -6.01 0.92
C GLY A 52 -17.45 -7.26 1.48
N GLY A 53 -16.78 -8.04 0.64
CA GLY A 53 -16.01 -9.19 1.10
C GLY A 53 -15.69 -10.22 0.02
N GLU A 54 -14.89 -11.21 0.42
CA GLU A 54 -14.56 -12.39 -0.37
C GLU A 54 -15.27 -13.62 0.22
N ILE A 55 -15.93 -14.41 -0.62
CA ILE A 55 -16.47 -15.72 -0.27
C ILE A 55 -15.59 -16.80 -0.89
N ASN A 56 -15.21 -17.78 -0.07
CA ASN A 56 -14.47 -18.97 -0.48
C ASN A 56 -15.41 -20.17 -0.50
N THR A 57 -15.45 -20.87 -1.63
CA THR A 57 -16.25 -22.09 -1.78
C THR A 57 -15.56 -23.29 -1.11
N PRO A 58 -16.31 -24.33 -0.71
CA PRO A 58 -15.72 -25.65 -0.51
C PRO A 58 -15.22 -26.20 -1.86
N PRO A 59 -14.47 -27.32 -1.89
CA PRO A 59 -14.20 -28.02 -3.14
C PRO A 59 -15.51 -28.46 -3.83
N LEU A 60 -15.74 -27.98 -5.04
CA LEU A 60 -16.91 -28.20 -5.87
C LEU A 60 -16.61 -29.19 -7.00
N ARG A 61 -17.66 -29.81 -7.52
CA ARG A 61 -17.67 -30.64 -8.72
C ARG A 61 -18.53 -30.00 -9.80
N LEU A 62 -18.27 -30.32 -11.06
CA LEU A 62 -19.12 -29.94 -12.19
C LEU A 62 -20.40 -30.81 -12.22
N CYS A 63 -21.21 -30.72 -11.17
CA CYS A 63 -22.48 -31.44 -11.02
C CYS A 63 -23.61 -30.44 -10.74
N MET A 64 -24.85 -30.84 -11.04
CA MET A 64 -26.02 -29.95 -10.94
C MET A 64 -26.20 -29.35 -9.54
N LYS A 65 -25.92 -30.12 -8.48
CA LYS A 65 -26.08 -29.66 -7.10
C LYS A 65 -25.14 -28.49 -6.80
N ASP A 66 -23.84 -28.70 -6.98
CA ASP A 66 -22.81 -27.72 -6.63
C ASP A 66 -22.95 -26.45 -7.49
N LEU A 67 -23.30 -26.60 -8.77
CA LEU A 67 -23.52 -25.47 -9.68
C LEU A 67 -24.76 -24.66 -9.30
N HIS A 68 -25.84 -25.32 -8.85
CA HIS A 68 -27.03 -24.62 -8.38
C HIS A 68 -26.77 -23.86 -7.07
N GLU A 69 -26.05 -24.47 -6.13
CA GLU A 69 -25.65 -23.79 -4.89
C GLU A 69 -24.75 -22.58 -5.18
N LEU A 70 -23.75 -22.74 -6.03
CA LEU A 70 -22.84 -21.65 -6.43
C LEU A 70 -23.60 -20.50 -7.11
N ARG A 71 -24.52 -20.82 -8.02
CA ARG A 71 -25.39 -19.81 -8.66
C ARG A 71 -26.22 -19.05 -7.63
N GLY A 72 -26.82 -19.76 -6.66
CA GLY A 72 -27.57 -19.13 -5.58
C GLY A 72 -26.73 -18.16 -4.73
N VAL A 73 -25.45 -18.47 -4.52
CA VAL A 73 -24.52 -17.55 -3.84
C VAL A 73 -24.33 -16.27 -4.65
N TYR A 74 -23.99 -16.36 -5.95
CA TYR A 74 -23.86 -15.20 -6.84
C TYR A 74 -25.13 -14.33 -6.84
N GLU A 75 -26.29 -14.95 -7.04
CA GLU A 75 -27.58 -14.26 -7.04
C GLU A 75 -27.85 -13.57 -5.70
N SER A 76 -27.51 -14.20 -4.57
CA SER A 76 -27.68 -13.61 -3.24
C SER A 76 -26.71 -12.45 -2.97
N MET A 77 -25.47 -12.50 -3.47
CA MET A 77 -24.50 -11.41 -3.35
C MET A 77 -24.95 -10.18 -4.16
N VAL A 78 -25.41 -10.39 -5.39
CA VAL A 78 -25.97 -9.31 -6.24
C VAL A 78 -27.21 -8.70 -5.58
N LYS A 79 -28.14 -9.53 -5.10
CA LYS A 79 -29.34 -9.07 -4.38
C LYS A 79 -29.01 -8.31 -3.10
N ALA A 80 -27.89 -8.63 -2.45
CA ALA A 80 -27.40 -7.93 -1.27
C ALA A 80 -26.71 -6.58 -1.58
N GLY A 81 -26.65 -6.17 -2.85
CA GLY A 81 -26.05 -4.91 -3.29
C GLY A 81 -24.61 -5.03 -3.79
N GLY A 82 -24.15 -6.25 -4.11
CA GLY A 82 -22.80 -6.51 -4.59
C GLY A 82 -22.45 -5.77 -5.87
N LYS A 83 -21.30 -5.07 -5.85
CA LYS A 83 -20.70 -4.41 -7.01
C LYS A 83 -19.29 -4.94 -7.26
N ILE A 84 -18.79 -4.76 -8.48
CA ILE A 84 -17.44 -5.14 -8.90
C ILE A 84 -16.62 -3.91 -9.27
N LYS A 85 -15.32 -3.92 -9.05
CA LYS A 85 -14.42 -2.81 -9.40
C LYS A 85 -13.07 -3.37 -9.86
N TRP A 86 -12.25 -2.53 -10.50
CA TRP A 86 -10.95 -2.91 -11.09
C TRP A 86 -9.94 -3.62 -10.16
N SER A 87 -10.15 -3.56 -8.85
CA SER A 87 -9.27 -4.19 -7.87
C SER A 87 -9.87 -5.43 -7.21
N VAL A 88 -10.94 -6.01 -7.76
CA VAL A 88 -11.52 -7.28 -7.31
C VAL A 88 -11.54 -8.31 -8.42
N TYR A 89 -11.39 -9.58 -8.05
CA TYR A 89 -11.11 -10.67 -8.97
C TYR A 89 -12.02 -11.88 -8.77
N THR A 90 -11.94 -12.82 -9.71
CA THR A 90 -12.47 -14.18 -9.57
C THR A 90 -11.29 -15.14 -9.60
N HIS A 91 -10.90 -15.68 -8.46
CA HIS A 91 -9.84 -16.68 -8.41
C HIS A 91 -10.43 -18.08 -8.56
N VAL A 92 -9.85 -18.89 -9.44
CA VAL A 92 -10.27 -20.30 -9.64
C VAL A 92 -9.16 -21.21 -9.14
N HIS A 93 -9.50 -22.10 -8.22
CA HIS A 93 -8.62 -23.14 -7.72
C HIS A 93 -8.92 -24.47 -8.40
N ILE A 94 -7.90 -25.18 -8.86
CA ILE A 94 -8.03 -26.57 -9.34
C ILE A 94 -7.27 -27.49 -8.39
N TYR A 95 -7.90 -28.57 -7.93
CA TYR A 95 -7.21 -29.57 -7.12
C TYR A 95 -6.02 -30.15 -7.89
N ALA A 96 -4.86 -30.23 -7.23
CA ALA A 96 -3.61 -30.66 -7.82
C ALA A 96 -2.77 -31.53 -6.87
N GLY A 97 -3.36 -32.00 -5.76
CA GLY A 97 -2.67 -32.77 -4.73
C GLY A 97 -2.12 -34.13 -5.20
N ASP A 98 -2.58 -34.59 -6.35
CA ASP A 98 -2.22 -35.82 -7.04
C ASP A 98 -1.12 -35.64 -8.10
N LEU A 99 -0.68 -34.40 -8.38
CA LEU A 99 0.34 -34.16 -9.39
C LEU A 99 1.73 -34.64 -8.95
N SER A 100 2.52 -35.10 -9.93
CA SER A 100 3.96 -35.30 -9.79
C SER A 100 4.71 -33.96 -9.77
N VAL A 101 6.01 -34.00 -9.40
CA VAL A 101 6.89 -32.82 -9.46
C VAL A 101 6.95 -32.26 -10.87
N ASP A 102 7.10 -33.10 -11.89
CA ASP A 102 7.21 -32.67 -13.28
C ASP A 102 5.91 -32.06 -13.81
N GLN A 103 4.75 -32.61 -13.45
CA GLN A 103 3.48 -32.00 -13.81
C GLN A 103 3.30 -30.62 -13.16
N LEU A 104 3.69 -30.45 -11.89
CA LEU A 104 3.66 -29.14 -11.24
C LEU A 104 4.61 -28.14 -11.92
N LYS A 105 5.80 -28.59 -12.33
CA LYS A 105 6.77 -27.78 -13.10
C LYS A 105 6.17 -27.33 -14.43
N ASN A 106 5.53 -28.24 -15.17
CA ASN A 106 4.95 -27.94 -16.48
C ASN A 106 3.87 -26.85 -16.41
N ILE A 107 3.08 -26.78 -15.32
CA ILE A 107 2.12 -25.69 -15.13
C ILE A 107 2.80 -24.32 -15.08
N PHE A 108 3.92 -24.20 -14.34
CA PHE A 108 4.66 -22.94 -14.30
C PHE A 108 5.37 -22.64 -15.62
N LEU A 109 5.94 -23.66 -16.27
CA LEU A 109 6.62 -23.49 -17.56
C LEU A 109 5.64 -23.05 -18.65
N PHE A 110 4.45 -23.66 -18.71
CA PHE A 110 3.35 -23.24 -19.56
C PHE A 110 2.98 -21.77 -19.29
N PHE A 111 2.79 -21.41 -18.02
CA PHE A 111 2.50 -20.04 -17.62
C PHE A 111 3.58 -19.05 -18.10
N TYR A 112 4.85 -19.38 -17.89
CA TYR A 112 5.98 -18.52 -18.27
C TYR A 112 6.07 -18.33 -19.79
N VAL A 113 6.07 -19.41 -20.55
CA VAL A 113 6.25 -19.38 -22.01
C VAL A 113 5.04 -18.77 -22.70
N CYS A 114 3.83 -19.12 -22.28
CA CYS A 114 2.59 -18.66 -22.89
C CYS A 114 2.05 -17.37 -22.26
N TYR A 115 2.81 -16.70 -21.39
CA TYR A 115 2.34 -15.53 -20.64
C TYR A 115 1.72 -14.44 -21.52
N PRO A 116 2.30 -14.05 -22.68
CA PRO A 116 1.70 -13.04 -23.54
C PRO A 116 0.29 -13.41 -24.03
N PHE A 117 0.05 -14.70 -24.30
CA PHE A 117 -1.25 -15.20 -24.74
C PHE A 117 -2.24 -15.30 -23.58
N ILE A 118 -1.78 -15.74 -22.41
CA ILE A 118 -2.60 -15.78 -21.18
C ILE A 118 -3.03 -14.36 -20.78
N LYS A 119 -2.09 -13.40 -20.81
CA LYS A 119 -2.34 -11.98 -20.57
C LYS A 119 -3.44 -11.46 -21.50
N LYS A 120 -3.30 -11.73 -22.80
CA LYS A 120 -4.27 -11.32 -23.83
C LYS A 120 -5.63 -11.98 -23.63
N TYR A 121 -5.66 -13.28 -23.33
CA TYR A 121 -6.89 -14.05 -23.15
C TYR A 121 -7.68 -13.59 -21.92
N ALA A 122 -7.00 -13.46 -20.78
CA ALA A 122 -7.62 -13.09 -19.51
C ALA A 122 -7.73 -11.57 -19.29
N LYS A 123 -7.29 -10.77 -20.26
CA LYS A 123 -7.35 -9.29 -20.25
C LYS A 123 -6.63 -8.69 -19.03
N ILE A 124 -5.47 -9.25 -18.67
CA ILE A 124 -4.66 -8.79 -17.53
C ILE A 124 -4.05 -7.42 -17.87
N SER A 125 -4.36 -6.43 -17.03
CA SER A 125 -3.99 -5.02 -17.20
C SER A 125 -2.59 -4.70 -16.70
N GLU A 126 -2.09 -3.49 -17.01
CA GLU A 126 -0.86 -3.01 -16.39
C GLU A 126 -1.00 -2.82 -14.87
N TRP A 127 -2.20 -2.44 -14.40
CA TRP A 127 -2.49 -2.37 -12.96
C TRP A 127 -2.22 -3.72 -12.31
N ASP A 128 -2.67 -4.81 -12.93
CA ASP A 128 -2.56 -6.13 -12.34
C ASP A 128 -1.10 -6.60 -12.16
N GLU A 129 -0.27 -6.29 -13.15
CA GLU A 129 1.13 -6.72 -13.20
C GLU A 129 2.06 -5.86 -12.33
N LYS A 130 1.80 -4.54 -12.32
CA LYS A 130 2.72 -3.55 -11.77
C LYS A 130 2.35 -3.10 -10.36
N THR A 131 1.10 -3.30 -9.95
CA THR A 131 0.66 -3.01 -8.58
C THR A 131 1.32 -3.97 -7.59
N PHE A 132 1.68 -3.45 -6.41
CA PHE A 132 2.43 -4.20 -5.42
C PHE A 132 1.71 -5.49 -4.99
N ASN A 133 2.37 -6.64 -5.19
CA ASN A 133 1.93 -7.97 -4.77
C ASN A 133 0.57 -8.44 -5.31
N LEU A 134 0.13 -7.92 -6.46
CA LEU A 134 -1.13 -8.36 -7.05
C LEU A 134 -0.95 -9.60 -7.96
N MET A 135 -0.34 -9.43 -9.14
CA MET A 135 0.00 -10.52 -10.07
C MET A 135 1.37 -10.28 -10.76
N PRO A 136 2.48 -10.27 -10.01
CA PRO A 136 3.81 -10.01 -10.57
C PRO A 136 4.14 -10.91 -11.77
N ILE A 137 4.74 -10.32 -12.80
CA ILE A 137 5.21 -11.01 -14.01
C ILE A 137 6.26 -12.07 -13.60
N PRO A 138 6.20 -13.31 -14.15
CA PRO A 138 7.20 -14.31 -13.85
C PRO A 138 8.56 -13.93 -14.47
N THR A 139 9.63 -14.13 -13.71
CA THR A 139 11.00 -13.76 -14.12
C THR A 139 11.84 -14.99 -14.43
N GLU A 140 12.95 -14.79 -15.14
CA GLU A 140 13.94 -15.83 -15.47
C GLU A 140 14.43 -16.61 -14.24
N LYS A 141 14.52 -15.95 -13.07
CA LYS A 141 14.86 -16.60 -11.80
C LYS A 141 13.96 -17.80 -11.52
N TYR A 142 12.65 -17.64 -11.68
CA TYR A 142 11.67 -18.69 -11.40
C TYR A 142 11.68 -19.74 -12.51
N TYR A 143 11.83 -19.31 -13.77
CA TYR A 143 11.95 -20.22 -14.91
C TYR A 143 13.13 -21.20 -14.76
N TYR A 144 14.35 -20.68 -14.62
CA TYR A 144 15.54 -21.51 -14.45
C TYR A 144 15.52 -22.31 -13.14
N GLY A 145 14.99 -21.71 -12.06
CA GLY A 145 14.80 -22.42 -10.79
C GLY A 145 13.85 -23.61 -10.90
N ILE A 146 12.77 -23.50 -11.68
CA ILE A 146 11.84 -24.60 -11.94
C ILE A 146 12.49 -25.69 -12.78
N LEU A 147 13.26 -25.34 -13.83
CA LEU A 147 13.99 -26.33 -14.63
C LEU A 147 14.94 -27.17 -13.79
N GLN A 148 15.61 -26.56 -12.81
CA GLN A 148 16.58 -27.21 -11.92
C GLN A 148 15.95 -27.93 -10.72
N ALA A 149 14.66 -27.71 -10.43
CA ALA A 149 14.02 -28.33 -9.29
C ALA A 149 13.68 -29.81 -9.57
N GLU A 150 14.04 -30.67 -8.62
CA GLU A 150 13.80 -32.12 -8.63
C GLU A 150 12.76 -32.55 -7.58
N THR A 151 12.46 -31.69 -6.61
CA THR A 151 11.57 -32.00 -5.48
C THR A 151 10.56 -30.89 -5.21
N PHE A 152 9.42 -31.24 -4.61
CA PHE A 152 8.43 -30.28 -4.13
C PHE A 152 9.01 -29.24 -3.16
N ASP A 153 9.96 -29.64 -2.30
CA ASP A 153 10.56 -28.73 -1.32
C ASP A 153 11.46 -27.67 -1.98
N GLN A 154 12.19 -28.03 -3.04
CA GLN A 154 12.96 -27.06 -3.82
C GLN A 154 12.05 -26.05 -4.52
N ILE A 155 10.94 -26.51 -5.12
CA ILE A 155 9.93 -25.61 -5.71
C ILE A 155 9.34 -24.70 -4.62
N LYS A 156 8.96 -25.26 -3.47
CA LYS A 156 8.43 -24.48 -2.34
C LYS A 156 9.41 -23.40 -1.89
N GLU A 157 10.69 -23.72 -1.73
CA GLU A 157 11.72 -22.75 -1.33
C GLU A 157 11.91 -21.66 -2.39
N LEU A 158 11.90 -22.01 -3.68
CA LEU A 158 12.06 -21.07 -4.78
C LEU A 158 10.99 -19.96 -4.79
N PHE A 159 9.73 -20.33 -4.51
CA PHE A 159 8.58 -19.41 -4.52
C PHE A 159 8.31 -18.76 -3.15
N THR A 160 9.00 -19.17 -2.08
CA THR A 160 8.86 -18.55 -0.75
C THR A 160 9.44 -17.13 -0.77
N ASN A 161 8.70 -16.16 -0.21
CA ASN A 161 9.16 -14.78 -0.07
C ASN A 161 8.79 -14.18 1.30
N ASN A 162 9.23 -12.95 1.54
CA ASN A 162 9.00 -12.24 2.80
C ASN A 162 7.65 -11.50 2.88
N SER A 163 6.68 -11.82 2.01
CA SER A 163 5.35 -11.22 2.08
C SER A 163 4.54 -11.77 3.26
N LYS A 164 3.45 -11.07 3.65
CA LYS A 164 2.48 -11.59 4.64
C LYS A 164 1.90 -12.95 4.21
N LYS A 165 1.79 -13.19 2.90
CA LYS A 165 1.29 -14.45 2.33
C LYS A 165 2.38 -15.54 2.30
N GLY A 166 3.66 -15.20 2.51
CA GLY A 166 4.81 -16.13 2.58
C GLY A 166 5.29 -16.67 1.23
N PHE A 167 4.59 -16.37 0.14
CA PHE A 167 4.92 -16.80 -1.21
C PHE A 167 4.68 -15.66 -2.20
N ILE A 168 5.41 -15.68 -3.31
CA ILE A 168 5.02 -14.91 -4.50
C ILE A 168 3.71 -15.48 -5.07
N ARG A 169 2.79 -14.60 -5.50
CA ARG A 169 1.49 -14.95 -6.08
C ARG A 169 1.41 -14.47 -7.52
N HIS A 170 1.87 -15.28 -8.47
CA HIS A 170 1.73 -14.97 -9.91
C HIS A 170 0.28 -15.10 -10.40
N ALA A 171 -0.01 -14.65 -11.61
CA ALA A 171 -1.35 -14.80 -12.20
C ALA A 171 -1.79 -16.28 -12.28
N ILE A 172 -0.88 -17.21 -12.63
CA ILE A 172 -1.06 -18.65 -12.35
C ILE A 172 -0.16 -19.01 -11.17
N ASN A 173 -0.76 -19.12 -9.98
CA ASN A 173 -0.05 -19.27 -8.72
C ASN A 173 0.07 -20.75 -8.30
N ILE A 174 1.19 -21.36 -8.69
CA ILE A 174 1.52 -22.72 -8.24
C ILE A 174 1.85 -22.82 -6.74
N SER A 175 2.14 -21.69 -6.07
CA SER A 175 2.45 -21.67 -4.63
C SER A 175 1.26 -22.10 -3.77
N ALA A 176 0.02 -21.99 -4.30
CA ALA A 176 -1.19 -22.48 -3.64
C ALA A 176 -1.12 -23.99 -3.34
N TYR A 177 -0.35 -24.75 -4.12
CA TYR A 177 -0.17 -26.20 -3.93
C TYR A 177 0.37 -26.52 -2.53
N PHE A 178 1.28 -25.68 -2.01
CA PHE A 178 1.92 -25.90 -0.72
C PHE A 178 1.05 -25.52 0.48
N LYS A 179 -0.12 -24.92 0.25
CA LYS A 179 -1.09 -24.56 1.30
C LYS A 179 -2.37 -25.37 1.21
N THR A 180 -2.97 -25.44 0.03
CA THR A 180 -4.31 -25.99 -0.19
C THR A 180 -4.32 -27.17 -1.15
N LYS A 181 -3.15 -27.60 -1.66
CA LYS A 181 -3.04 -28.67 -2.68
C LYS A 181 -3.83 -28.35 -3.95
N THR A 182 -3.87 -27.07 -4.31
CA THR A 182 -4.52 -26.57 -5.54
C THR A 182 -3.54 -25.73 -6.36
N ILE A 183 -3.87 -25.49 -7.63
CA ILE A 183 -3.29 -24.39 -8.42
C ILE A 183 -4.32 -23.28 -8.46
N GLU A 184 -3.90 -22.07 -8.12
CA GLU A 184 -4.76 -20.88 -8.07
C GLU A 184 -4.56 -20.04 -9.34
N PHE A 185 -5.61 -19.89 -10.13
CA PHE A 185 -5.67 -19.01 -11.29
C PHE A 185 -6.27 -17.69 -10.85
N ARG A 186 -5.40 -16.69 -10.72
CA ARG A 186 -5.70 -15.33 -10.28
C ARG A 186 -5.99 -14.41 -11.46
N THR A 187 -6.11 -14.93 -12.66
CA THR A 187 -6.02 -14.19 -13.93
C THR A 187 -7.27 -13.38 -14.28
N TYR A 188 -8.43 -13.65 -13.66
CA TYR A 188 -9.71 -13.14 -14.15
C TYR A 188 -10.25 -12.00 -13.28
N HIS A 189 -10.70 -10.94 -13.93
CA HIS A 189 -11.46 -9.86 -13.29
C HIS A 189 -12.77 -10.37 -12.68
N ALA A 190 -13.26 -9.71 -11.63
CA ALA A 190 -14.52 -10.09 -11.00
C ALA A 190 -15.70 -9.94 -11.96
N THR A 191 -16.75 -10.73 -11.71
CA THR A 191 -18.03 -10.66 -12.43
C THR A 191 -19.18 -10.88 -11.47
N THR A 192 -20.33 -10.27 -11.74
CA THR A 192 -21.61 -10.57 -11.08
C THR A 192 -22.40 -11.65 -11.82
N ASP A 193 -22.01 -11.98 -13.05
CA ASP A 193 -22.64 -13.00 -13.88
C ASP A 193 -22.04 -14.39 -13.59
N PHE A 194 -22.89 -15.28 -13.07
CA PHE A 194 -22.57 -16.67 -12.79
C PHE A 194 -22.03 -17.42 -14.03
N TYR A 195 -22.61 -17.21 -15.21
CA TYR A 195 -22.18 -17.92 -16.41
C TYR A 195 -20.79 -17.47 -16.86
N LYS A 196 -20.50 -16.17 -16.75
CA LYS A 196 -19.15 -15.63 -17.00
C LYS A 196 -18.13 -16.16 -15.98
N ALA A 197 -18.53 -16.37 -14.71
CA ALA A 197 -17.67 -17.02 -13.73
C ALA A 197 -17.40 -18.49 -14.08
N MET A 198 -18.41 -19.21 -14.60
CA MET A 198 -18.23 -20.58 -15.08
C MET A 198 -17.34 -20.66 -16.33
N ASP A 199 -17.40 -19.67 -17.22
CA ASP A 199 -16.47 -19.55 -18.34
C ASP A 199 -15.00 -19.50 -17.86
N CYS A 200 -14.72 -18.77 -16.78
CA CYS A 200 -13.41 -18.77 -16.11
C CYS A 200 -13.03 -20.16 -15.58
N VAL A 201 -13.97 -20.90 -14.97
CA VAL A 201 -13.73 -22.27 -14.47
C VAL A 201 -13.38 -23.21 -15.62
N TYR A 202 -14.17 -23.22 -16.68
CA TYR A 202 -13.92 -24.09 -17.84
C TYR A 202 -12.61 -23.76 -18.54
N SER A 203 -12.28 -22.47 -18.66
CA SER A 203 -11.02 -22.00 -19.26
C SER A 203 -9.82 -22.42 -18.42
N THR A 204 -9.95 -22.33 -17.11
CA THR A 204 -8.95 -22.81 -16.16
C THR A 204 -8.71 -24.32 -16.30
N TYR A 205 -9.75 -25.14 -16.37
CA TYR A 205 -9.59 -26.58 -16.60
C TYR A 205 -8.84 -26.88 -17.90
N ARG A 206 -9.14 -26.16 -18.99
CA ARG A 206 -8.49 -26.35 -20.29
C ARG A 206 -7.00 -26.02 -20.24
N MET A 207 -6.65 -24.88 -19.67
CA MET A 207 -5.25 -24.49 -19.49
C MET A 207 -4.51 -25.46 -18.56
N PHE A 208 -5.12 -25.84 -17.43
CA PHE A 208 -4.55 -26.79 -16.48
C PHE A 208 -4.25 -28.13 -17.13
N TYR A 209 -5.24 -28.72 -17.82
CA TYR A 209 -5.09 -30.03 -18.44
C TYR A 209 -4.10 -30.02 -19.60
N TYR A 210 -4.09 -28.96 -20.41
CA TYR A 210 -3.06 -28.80 -21.44
C TYR A 210 -1.66 -28.79 -20.80
N ALA A 211 -1.46 -27.99 -19.76
CA ALA A 211 -0.17 -27.87 -19.10
C ALA A 211 0.34 -29.18 -18.48
N ILE A 212 -0.51 -29.99 -17.85
CA ILE A 212 -0.05 -31.25 -17.21
C ILE A 212 0.11 -32.42 -18.17
N SER A 213 -0.39 -32.31 -19.41
CA SER A 213 -0.33 -33.37 -20.43
C SER A 213 0.71 -33.11 -21.52
N HIS A 214 1.37 -31.96 -21.48
CA HIS A 214 2.36 -31.53 -22.49
C HIS A 214 3.67 -31.11 -21.82
N SER A 215 4.70 -30.93 -22.64
CA SER A 215 6.07 -30.62 -22.25
C SER A 215 6.45 -29.17 -22.54
N LEU A 216 7.62 -28.76 -22.07
CA LEU A 216 8.19 -27.44 -22.38
C LEU A 216 8.34 -27.20 -23.89
N GLU A 217 8.74 -28.23 -24.65
CA GLU A 217 8.91 -28.14 -26.10
C GLU A 217 7.58 -27.81 -26.78
N ASP A 218 6.49 -28.45 -26.36
CA ASP A 218 5.14 -28.18 -26.86
C ASP A 218 4.72 -26.73 -26.61
N PHE A 219 5.06 -26.17 -25.44
CA PHE A 219 4.74 -24.78 -25.11
C PHE A 219 5.54 -23.81 -25.97
N GLN A 220 6.82 -24.11 -26.23
CA GLN A 220 7.72 -23.28 -27.05
C GLN A 220 7.34 -23.28 -28.53
N ASN A 221 6.58 -24.29 -28.99
CA ASN A 221 6.05 -24.37 -30.34
C ASN A 221 4.76 -23.56 -30.55
N LEU A 222 4.21 -22.92 -29.51
CA LEU A 222 3.06 -22.01 -29.62
C LEU A 222 3.56 -20.59 -29.96
N TYR A 223 3.60 -20.24 -31.24
CA TYR A 223 4.14 -18.96 -31.70
C TYR A 223 3.11 -17.84 -31.77
N THR A 224 1.83 -18.18 -31.97
CA THR A 224 0.76 -17.20 -32.13
C THR A 224 -0.35 -17.38 -31.10
N TYR A 225 -1.16 -16.33 -30.94
CA TYR A 225 -2.35 -16.40 -30.10
C TYR A 225 -3.35 -17.46 -30.59
N ASP A 226 -3.48 -17.63 -31.91
CA ASP A 226 -4.39 -18.62 -32.49
C ASP A 226 -3.90 -20.05 -32.25
N ASP A 227 -2.59 -20.28 -32.31
CA ASP A 227 -1.99 -21.57 -31.93
C ASP A 227 -2.31 -21.90 -30.47
N PHE A 228 -2.13 -20.93 -29.58
CA PHE A 228 -2.44 -21.07 -28.16
C PHE A 228 -3.92 -21.41 -27.92
N ILE A 229 -4.86 -20.67 -28.53
CA ILE A 229 -6.29 -20.93 -28.40
C ILE A 229 -6.65 -22.32 -28.94
N LYS A 230 -6.10 -22.70 -30.09
CA LYS A 230 -6.36 -24.01 -30.72
C LYS A 230 -5.81 -25.17 -29.87
N ALA A 231 -4.58 -25.05 -29.36
CA ALA A 231 -3.91 -26.08 -28.59
C ALA A 231 -4.58 -26.32 -27.22
N THR A 232 -4.86 -25.23 -26.50
CA THR A 232 -5.58 -25.28 -25.21
C THR A 232 -7.07 -25.58 -25.39
N GLY A 233 -7.62 -25.33 -26.57
CA GLY A 233 -9.03 -25.48 -26.89
C GLY A 233 -9.92 -24.53 -26.11
N LEU A 234 -9.43 -23.33 -25.77
CA LEU A 234 -10.20 -22.27 -25.13
C LEU A 234 -11.35 -21.82 -26.05
N LYS A 235 -12.55 -21.69 -25.50
CA LYS A 235 -13.79 -21.40 -26.26
C LYS A 235 -14.61 -20.25 -25.70
N TYR A 236 -14.37 -19.91 -24.44
CA TYR A 236 -15.19 -18.97 -23.70
C TYR A 236 -14.48 -17.62 -23.63
N ASP A 237 -15.25 -16.56 -23.40
CA ASP A 237 -14.69 -15.23 -23.17
C ASP A 237 -14.63 -14.96 -21.66
N THR A 238 -13.60 -14.25 -21.22
CA THR A 238 -13.41 -13.89 -19.80
C THR A 238 -13.99 -12.52 -19.50
N PRO A 239 -14.27 -12.19 -18.22
CA PRO A 239 -14.66 -10.85 -17.81
C PRO A 239 -13.71 -9.78 -18.37
N ASP A 240 -14.28 -8.64 -18.80
CA ASP A 240 -13.52 -7.50 -19.28
C ASP A 240 -12.78 -6.79 -18.15
N GLU A 241 -11.73 -6.04 -18.52
CA GLU A 241 -11.07 -5.12 -17.58
C GLU A 241 -12.09 -4.08 -17.11
N LEU A 242 -12.23 -3.96 -15.79
CA LEU A 242 -13.15 -3.00 -15.20
C LEU A 242 -12.51 -1.62 -15.13
N ILE A 243 -13.31 -0.60 -15.42
CA ILE A 243 -12.84 0.79 -15.41
C ILE A 243 -12.50 1.19 -13.96
N PRO A 244 -11.31 1.76 -13.71
CA PRO A 244 -10.91 2.19 -12.38
C PRO A 244 -11.82 3.31 -11.87
N LEU A 245 -12.17 3.24 -10.58
CA LEU A 245 -12.76 4.39 -9.91
C LEU A 245 -11.68 5.46 -9.74
N ILE A 246 -12.10 6.71 -9.51
CA ILE A 246 -11.14 7.71 -9.04
C ILE A 246 -10.47 7.17 -7.77
N TYR A 247 -9.15 7.27 -7.72
CA TYR A 247 -8.34 6.69 -6.66
C TYR A 247 -7.03 7.47 -6.55
N GLN A 248 -6.62 7.75 -5.32
CA GLN A 248 -5.57 8.74 -5.03
C GLN A 248 -4.26 8.13 -4.56
N GLY A 249 -4.32 6.90 -4.03
CA GLY A 249 -3.19 6.29 -3.39
C GLY A 249 -2.16 5.79 -4.39
N ASN A 250 -1.15 5.18 -3.81
CA ASN A 250 0.03 4.78 -4.53
C ASN A 250 0.05 3.27 -4.81
N PRO A 251 -0.12 2.83 -6.08
CA PRO A 251 -0.26 1.41 -6.41
C PRO A 251 0.99 0.57 -6.07
N TYR A 252 2.16 1.18 -5.92
CA TYR A 252 3.39 0.45 -5.61
C TYR A 252 3.71 0.40 -4.11
N SER A 253 2.90 1.01 -3.26
CA SER A 253 3.09 1.05 -1.80
C SER A 253 2.18 0.03 -1.10
N PRO A 254 2.70 -1.01 -0.43
CA PRO A 254 1.87 -1.96 0.34
C PRO A 254 0.88 -1.31 1.32
N ILE A 255 1.18 -0.09 1.77
CA ILE A 255 0.39 0.65 2.74
C ILE A 255 -0.67 1.50 2.04
N ASP A 256 -0.38 2.03 0.86
CA ASP A 256 -1.22 3.04 0.22
C ASP A 256 -1.96 2.52 -1.03
N THR A 257 -1.60 1.35 -1.60
CA THR A 257 -2.13 0.74 -2.85
C THR A 257 -3.65 0.65 -2.95
N PHE A 258 -4.37 0.60 -1.83
CA PHE A 258 -5.84 0.58 -1.82
C PHE A 258 -6.45 1.66 -0.94
N MET A 259 -5.65 2.63 -0.48
CA MET A 259 -6.09 3.74 0.35
C MET A 259 -6.10 5.04 -0.43
N ALA A 260 -7.24 5.73 -0.46
CA ALA A 260 -7.29 7.13 -0.89
C ALA A 260 -7.05 8.05 0.31
N ARG A 261 -6.17 9.05 0.16
CA ARG A 261 -5.88 10.06 1.19
C ARG A 261 -5.77 11.44 0.53
N PRO A 262 -6.19 12.52 1.22
CA PRO A 262 -6.03 13.87 0.71
C PRO A 262 -4.59 14.14 0.31
N ILE A 263 -4.41 14.73 -0.88
CA ILE A 263 -3.11 15.22 -1.32
C ILE A 263 -2.88 16.62 -0.74
N ALA A 264 -1.74 16.80 -0.08
CA ALA A 264 -1.34 18.10 0.46
C ALA A 264 -1.15 19.14 -0.65
N PHE A 265 -1.49 20.38 -0.35
CA PHE A 265 -1.31 21.50 -1.26
C PHE A 265 0.15 21.64 -1.71
N ASN A 266 0.33 21.96 -2.99
CA ASN A 266 1.60 22.32 -3.58
C ASN A 266 1.37 23.42 -4.62
N SER A 267 2.15 24.50 -4.57
CA SER A 267 1.97 25.64 -5.47
C SER A 267 2.21 25.30 -6.94
N LYS A 268 3.09 24.34 -7.26
CA LYS A 268 3.30 23.85 -8.63
C LYS A 268 2.09 23.06 -9.13
N GLN A 269 1.46 22.26 -8.27
CA GLN A 269 0.22 21.57 -8.59
C GLN A 269 -0.91 22.55 -8.87
N ALA A 270 -1.08 23.54 -7.99
CA ALA A 270 -2.09 24.59 -8.16
C ALA A 270 -1.85 25.43 -9.43
N SER A 271 -0.59 25.71 -9.78
CA SER A 271 -0.24 26.43 -11.00
C SER A 271 -0.55 25.62 -12.26
N ALA A 272 -0.19 24.33 -12.31
CA ALA A 272 -0.53 23.48 -13.44
C ALA A 272 -2.05 23.29 -13.60
N LEU A 273 -2.77 23.19 -12.48
CA LEU A 273 -4.23 23.16 -12.48
C LEU A 273 -4.82 24.47 -13.02
N TYR A 274 -4.32 25.64 -12.59
CA TYR A 274 -4.73 26.94 -13.12
C TYR A 274 -4.55 27.03 -14.64
N ASP A 275 -3.37 26.64 -15.14
CA ASP A 275 -3.06 26.68 -16.56
C ASP A 275 -4.00 25.77 -17.37
N ALA A 276 -4.33 24.58 -16.83
CA ALA A 276 -5.28 23.67 -17.46
C ALA A 276 -6.70 24.25 -17.52
N ILE A 277 -7.19 24.82 -16.41
CA ILE A 277 -8.50 25.48 -16.33
C ILE A 277 -8.61 26.61 -17.35
N LYS A 278 -7.60 27.49 -17.41
CA LYS A 278 -7.55 28.63 -18.33
C LYS A 278 -7.50 28.22 -19.79
N ARG A 279 -6.70 27.20 -20.13
CA ARG A 279 -6.63 26.66 -21.51
C ARG A 279 -7.97 26.11 -21.99
N ASN A 280 -8.77 25.58 -21.06
CA ASN A 280 -10.11 25.07 -21.32
C ASN A 280 -11.19 26.16 -21.28
N GLY A 281 -10.82 27.44 -21.20
CA GLY A 281 -11.75 28.57 -21.29
C GLY A 281 -12.61 28.81 -20.05
N ASN A 282 -12.30 28.17 -18.92
CA ASN A 282 -13.07 28.32 -17.69
C ASN A 282 -12.55 29.52 -16.87
N SER A 283 -13.45 30.42 -16.48
CA SER A 283 -13.18 31.57 -15.59
C SER A 283 -13.51 31.30 -14.12
N GLU A 284 -14.11 30.15 -13.83
CA GLU A 284 -14.51 29.71 -12.50
C GLU A 284 -13.92 28.33 -12.17
N ILE A 285 -13.80 28.04 -10.87
CA ILE A 285 -13.42 26.72 -10.37
C ILE A 285 -14.18 26.42 -9.07
N CYS A 286 -14.79 25.25 -9.03
CA CYS A 286 -15.34 24.67 -7.81
C CYS A 286 -14.30 23.75 -7.17
N VAL A 287 -13.93 24.03 -5.93
CA VAL A 287 -13.00 23.18 -5.18
C VAL A 287 -13.78 22.34 -4.17
N VAL A 288 -13.61 21.02 -4.26
CA VAL A 288 -14.29 20.05 -3.39
C VAL A 288 -13.27 19.44 -2.42
N ASN A 289 -13.50 19.64 -1.11
CA ASN A 289 -12.70 19.09 0.00
C ASN A 289 -11.19 19.40 -0.03
N SER A 290 -10.79 20.64 -0.32
CA SER A 290 -9.38 21.01 -0.12
C SER A 290 -8.96 20.92 1.36
N PHE A 291 -7.67 20.70 1.60
CA PHE A 291 -7.12 20.83 2.95
C PHE A 291 -6.96 22.31 3.29
N LEU A 292 -7.74 22.80 4.26
CA LEU A 292 -7.70 24.20 4.75
C LEU A 292 -7.75 25.28 3.67
N TYR A 293 -8.57 25.09 2.63
CA TYR A 293 -8.80 26.11 1.61
C TYR A 293 -7.54 26.55 0.83
N ASN A 294 -6.47 25.76 0.86
CA ASN A 294 -5.18 26.18 0.31
C ASN A 294 -5.22 26.38 -1.21
N TYR A 295 -6.01 25.59 -1.94
CA TYR A 295 -6.16 25.75 -3.39
C TYR A 295 -6.99 26.99 -3.71
N GLU A 296 -8.06 27.20 -2.95
CA GLU A 296 -8.98 28.32 -3.04
C GLU A 296 -8.25 29.63 -2.79
N LEU A 297 -7.39 29.70 -1.77
CA LEU A 297 -6.52 30.85 -1.49
C LEU A 297 -5.53 31.15 -2.63
N PHE A 298 -5.12 30.13 -3.39
CA PHE A 298 -4.29 30.32 -4.58
C PHE A 298 -5.12 30.85 -5.77
N PHE A 299 -6.37 30.42 -5.90
CA PHE A 299 -7.25 30.77 -7.03
C PHE A 299 -8.04 32.05 -6.84
N MET A 300 -8.30 32.51 -5.61
CA MET A 300 -9.23 33.62 -5.31
C MET A 300 -8.91 34.96 -5.98
N GLU A 301 -7.66 35.17 -6.40
CA GLU A 301 -7.21 36.37 -7.13
C GLU A 301 -7.15 36.15 -8.65
N LYS A 302 -7.48 34.95 -9.13
CA LYS A 302 -7.24 34.49 -10.51
C LYS A 302 -8.49 33.96 -11.20
N LEU A 303 -9.44 33.40 -10.44
CA LEU A 303 -10.67 32.76 -10.90
C LEU A 303 -11.80 33.06 -9.92
N ALA A 304 -13.05 32.97 -10.36
CA ALA A 304 -14.18 32.86 -9.44
C ALA A 304 -14.12 31.50 -8.73
N VAL A 305 -14.21 31.50 -7.40
CA VAL A 305 -14.06 30.28 -6.59
C VAL A 305 -15.37 29.95 -5.88
N SER A 306 -15.87 28.75 -6.10
CA SER A 306 -16.91 28.13 -5.26
C SER A 306 -16.33 26.97 -4.47
N ILE A 307 -16.89 26.69 -3.31
CA ILE A 307 -16.36 25.70 -2.35
C ILE A 307 -17.46 24.72 -1.98
N TYR A 308 -17.20 23.42 -2.15
CA TYR A 308 -18.02 22.35 -1.58
C TYR A 308 -17.19 21.60 -0.55
N SER A 309 -17.61 21.65 0.71
CA SER A 309 -16.87 21.03 1.82
C SER A 309 -17.74 20.06 2.60
N GLN A 310 -17.25 18.83 2.72
CA GLN A 310 -17.81 17.81 3.61
C GLN A 310 -17.17 17.86 5.01
N ASP A 311 -16.06 18.59 5.17
CA ASP A 311 -15.30 18.61 6.42
C ASP A 311 -15.97 19.53 7.48
N PRO A 312 -16.34 18.99 8.66
CA PRO A 312 -16.97 19.77 9.73
C PRO A 312 -16.12 20.92 10.26
N TYR A 313 -14.79 20.74 10.33
CA TYR A 313 -13.89 21.78 10.83
C TYR A 313 -13.87 22.96 9.87
N CYS A 314 -13.74 22.69 8.57
CA CYS A 314 -13.83 23.71 7.52
C CYS A 314 -15.16 24.46 7.61
N HIS A 315 -16.28 23.74 7.79
CA HIS A 315 -17.59 24.38 7.96
C HIS A 315 -17.66 25.33 9.16
N VAL A 316 -17.10 24.93 10.32
CA VAL A 316 -17.00 25.81 11.49
C VAL A 316 -16.20 27.08 11.17
N LEU A 317 -15.07 26.97 10.46
CA LEU A 317 -14.29 28.15 10.05
C LEU A 317 -15.11 29.11 9.17
N TYR A 318 -15.91 28.58 8.23
CA TYR A 318 -16.79 29.39 7.39
C TYR A 318 -17.85 30.13 8.21
N LEU A 319 -18.50 29.45 9.17
CA LEU A 319 -19.51 30.06 10.03
C LEU A 319 -18.92 31.16 10.93
N LEU A 320 -17.74 30.91 11.51
CA LEU A 320 -17.01 31.90 12.33
C LEU A 320 -16.62 33.13 11.52
N ALA A 321 -16.03 32.93 10.33
CA ALA A 321 -15.64 34.01 9.43
C ALA A 321 -16.83 34.89 9.00
N ASN A 322 -18.02 34.31 8.90
CA ASN A 322 -19.23 35.05 8.52
C ASN A 322 -20.04 35.56 9.72
N GLY A 323 -19.53 35.42 10.96
CA GLY A 323 -20.25 35.82 12.18
C GLY A 323 -21.55 35.04 12.42
N LYS A 324 -21.74 33.91 11.74
CA LYS A 324 -22.91 33.01 11.89
C LYS A 324 -22.77 32.08 13.10
N LEU A 325 -21.56 32.00 13.67
CA LEU A 325 -21.21 31.24 14.85
C LEU A 325 -20.22 32.06 15.67
N SER A 326 -20.33 31.99 16.99
CA SER A 326 -19.35 32.50 17.95
C SER A 326 -19.17 31.45 19.03
N LEU A 327 -17.92 31.15 19.38
CA LEU A 327 -17.57 30.10 20.34
C LEU A 327 -17.18 30.70 21.69
N THR A 328 -17.54 30.02 22.76
CA THR A 328 -17.02 30.18 24.13
C THR A 328 -16.30 28.88 24.50
N TYR A 329 -14.97 28.96 24.64
CA TYR A 329 -14.13 27.85 25.04
C TYR A 329 -14.30 27.53 26.53
N ASN A 330 -14.25 26.24 26.84
CA ASN A 330 -14.38 25.71 28.19
C ASN A 330 -13.39 24.54 28.37
N ASN A 331 -13.38 23.93 29.56
CA ASN A 331 -12.57 22.75 29.85
C ASN A 331 -11.08 22.97 29.52
N MET A 332 -10.47 22.12 28.68
CA MET A 332 -9.04 22.21 28.35
C MET A 332 -8.67 23.47 27.53
N LEU A 333 -9.66 24.13 26.93
CA LEU A 333 -9.47 25.33 26.13
C LEU A 333 -9.95 26.60 26.83
N GLU A 334 -10.46 26.52 28.07
CA GLU A 334 -11.00 27.68 28.82
C GLU A 334 -10.03 28.86 28.89
N TRP A 335 -8.73 28.57 29.03
CA TRP A 335 -7.67 29.58 29.06
C TRP A 335 -7.57 30.43 27.78
N LEU A 336 -8.19 30.02 26.67
CA LEU A 336 -8.29 30.82 25.45
C LEU A 336 -9.34 31.94 25.54
N GLU A 337 -10.31 31.85 26.46
CA GLU A 337 -11.38 32.85 26.57
C GLU A 337 -10.86 34.24 26.92
N GLN A 338 -9.75 34.34 27.65
CA GLN A 338 -9.11 35.63 27.93
C GLN A 338 -8.64 36.37 26.66
N TYR A 339 -8.49 35.66 25.53
CA TYR A 339 -8.11 36.20 24.23
C TYR A 339 -9.30 36.28 23.26
N ASN A 340 -10.50 35.92 23.72
CA ASN A 340 -11.67 35.79 22.88
C ASN A 340 -12.50 37.08 22.83
N GLU A 341 -12.11 37.98 21.93
CA GLU A 341 -12.79 39.27 21.68
C GLU A 341 -14.13 39.12 20.93
N LYS A 342 -14.58 37.88 20.64
CA LYS A 342 -15.83 37.54 19.94
C LYS A 342 -16.03 38.19 18.56
N THR A 343 -15.02 38.87 18.01
CA THR A 343 -15.04 39.33 16.62
C THR A 343 -14.87 38.14 15.67
N PRO A 344 -15.47 38.17 14.45
CA PRO A 344 -15.31 37.10 13.47
C PRO A 344 -13.84 36.75 13.15
N ALA A 345 -12.98 37.77 13.02
CA ALA A 345 -11.55 37.59 12.77
C ALA A 345 -10.85 36.88 13.94
N ARG A 346 -11.10 37.32 15.17
CA ARG A 346 -10.54 36.69 16.38
C ARG A 346 -11.03 35.26 16.57
N GLN A 347 -12.32 35.02 16.35
CA GLN A 347 -12.94 33.70 16.43
C GLN A 347 -12.33 32.72 15.42
N LEU A 348 -12.18 33.17 14.17
CA LEU A 348 -11.49 32.40 13.13
C LEU A 348 -10.04 32.09 13.53
N ALA A 349 -9.31 33.09 14.03
CA ALA A 349 -7.92 32.94 14.46
C ALA A 349 -7.77 31.93 15.60
N LEU A 350 -8.63 31.99 16.61
CA LEU A 350 -8.64 31.06 17.73
C LEU A 350 -8.94 29.63 17.27
N ALA A 351 -9.92 29.44 16.39
CA ALA A 351 -10.22 28.12 15.83
C ALA A 351 -9.03 27.53 15.04
N LEU A 352 -8.34 28.35 14.24
CA LEU A 352 -7.10 27.97 13.52
C LEU A 352 -5.96 27.63 14.48
N TYR A 353 -5.81 28.42 15.54
CA TYR A 353 -4.81 28.20 16.59
C TYR A 353 -5.05 26.88 17.32
N VAL A 354 -6.30 26.57 17.69
CA VAL A 354 -6.70 25.31 18.35
C VAL A 354 -6.35 24.07 17.53
N LYS A 355 -6.41 24.13 16.19
CA LYS A 355 -5.93 23.03 15.34
C LYS A 355 -4.46 22.68 15.61
N GLY A 356 -3.61 23.68 15.92
CA GLY A 356 -2.22 23.48 16.31
C GLY A 356 -2.07 22.78 17.66
N LEU A 357 -3.05 22.94 18.55
CA LEU A 357 -3.04 22.40 19.92
C LEU A 357 -3.45 20.92 20.00
N GLN A 358 -4.19 20.41 19.01
CA GLN A 358 -4.77 19.06 19.03
C GLN A 358 -3.81 17.94 19.46
N LYS A 359 -2.53 18.02 19.05
CA LYS A 359 -1.55 16.97 19.32
C LYS A 359 -1.20 16.92 20.80
N TYR A 360 -1.19 18.08 21.45
CA TYR A 360 -0.80 18.24 22.84
C TYR A 360 -1.98 17.99 23.77
N CYS A 361 -3.16 18.55 23.46
CA CYS A 361 -4.35 18.38 24.28
C CYS A 361 -4.90 16.94 24.25
N MET A 362 -4.75 16.21 23.14
CA MET A 362 -5.36 14.87 22.99
C MET A 362 -4.43 13.71 23.34
N SER A 363 -3.25 13.96 23.92
CA SER A 363 -2.27 12.93 24.23
C SER A 363 -1.72 13.10 25.65
N GLN A 364 -1.98 12.12 26.51
CA GLN A 364 -1.48 12.09 27.90
C GLN A 364 0.03 11.82 27.93
N SER A 365 0.83 12.88 28.09
CA SER A 365 2.29 12.78 28.21
C SER A 365 2.84 14.04 28.87
N ALA A 366 3.64 13.86 29.93
CA ALA A 366 4.31 14.96 30.61
C ALA A 366 5.10 15.89 29.65
N ARG A 367 5.68 15.34 28.57
CA ARG A 367 6.34 16.13 27.53
C ARG A 367 5.34 17.06 26.83
N ASN A 368 4.18 16.55 26.45
CA ASN A 368 3.17 17.34 25.75
C ASN A 368 2.56 18.39 26.68
N ASP A 369 2.40 18.07 27.96
CA ASP A 369 1.93 19.02 28.98
C ASP A 369 2.90 20.19 29.12
N SER A 370 4.21 19.91 29.26
CA SER A 370 5.24 20.96 29.30
C SER A 370 5.29 21.80 28.01
N ILE A 371 5.10 21.19 26.84
CA ILE A 371 5.03 21.93 25.57
C ILE A 371 3.77 22.80 25.54
N LEU A 372 2.62 22.30 26.02
CA LEU A 372 1.39 23.06 26.07
C LEU A 372 1.53 24.27 26.99
N ASP A 373 2.20 24.14 28.13
CA ASP A 373 2.48 25.27 29.03
C ASP A 373 3.39 26.31 28.40
N ALA A 374 4.43 25.88 27.67
CA ALA A 374 5.28 26.79 26.89
C ALA A 374 4.49 27.51 25.78
N ILE A 375 3.56 26.81 25.12
CA ILE A 375 2.66 27.40 24.12
C ILE A 375 1.73 28.44 24.75
N LYS A 376 1.16 28.15 25.93
CA LYS A 376 0.31 29.11 26.68
C LYS A 376 1.06 30.40 27.01
N ALA A 377 2.32 30.29 27.42
CA ALA A 377 3.16 31.47 27.72
C ALA A 377 3.36 32.41 26.53
N LYS A 378 3.22 31.91 25.30
CA LYS A 378 3.36 32.66 24.03
C LYS A 378 2.05 32.79 23.24
N ALA A 379 0.91 32.51 23.89
CA ALA A 379 -0.37 32.44 23.20
C ALA A 379 -0.81 33.78 22.62
N LYS A 380 -0.69 34.87 23.38
CA LYS A 380 -1.09 36.21 22.91
C LYS A 380 -0.44 36.57 21.57
N GLU A 381 0.89 36.53 21.52
CA GLU A 381 1.69 36.81 20.31
C GLU A 381 1.29 35.88 19.15
N SER A 382 1.07 34.60 19.44
CA SER A 382 0.74 33.58 18.42
C SER A 382 -0.69 33.75 17.86
N ILE A 383 -1.66 34.10 18.70
CA ILE A 383 -3.06 34.32 18.30
C ILE A 383 -3.15 35.60 17.47
N GLU A 384 -2.52 36.70 17.92
CA GLU A 384 -2.46 37.96 17.16
C GLU A 384 -1.79 37.77 15.79
N TYR A 385 -0.72 36.95 15.72
CA TYR A 385 -0.11 36.56 14.45
C TYR A 385 -1.05 35.71 13.58
N THR A 386 -1.76 34.77 14.19
CA THR A 386 -2.72 33.90 13.48
C THR A 386 -3.87 34.72 12.88
N GLU A 387 -4.38 35.71 13.62
CA GLU A 387 -5.41 36.63 13.13
C GLU A 387 -4.94 37.38 11.89
N LYS A 388 -3.80 38.09 11.98
CA LYS A 388 -3.22 38.82 10.85
C LYS A 388 -2.92 37.93 9.65
N SER A 389 -2.37 36.72 9.89
CA SER A 389 -2.06 35.79 8.79
C SER A 389 -3.31 35.13 8.18
N SER A 390 -4.46 35.20 8.85
CA SER A 390 -5.74 34.66 8.38
C SER A 390 -6.58 35.64 7.57
N ASP A 391 -6.15 36.91 7.40
CA ASP A 391 -6.91 37.94 6.67
C ASP A 391 -7.32 37.51 5.25
N ARG A 392 -6.43 36.83 4.52
CA ARG A 392 -6.75 36.31 3.18
C ARG A 392 -7.82 35.21 3.22
N LEU A 393 -7.78 34.36 4.24
CA LEU A 393 -8.78 33.33 4.44
C LEU A 393 -10.13 33.94 4.85
N MET A 394 -10.12 34.93 5.73
CA MET A 394 -11.31 35.70 6.11
C MET A 394 -11.98 36.30 4.86
N LYS A 395 -11.18 36.96 4.00
CA LYS A 395 -11.67 37.53 2.73
C LYS A 395 -12.24 36.45 1.80
N LEU A 396 -11.57 35.31 1.67
CA LEU A 396 -12.07 34.19 0.87
C LEU A 396 -13.44 33.73 1.39
N LEU A 397 -13.53 33.38 2.67
CA LEU A 397 -14.74 32.77 3.26
C LEU A 397 -15.95 33.70 3.32
N THR A 398 -15.73 35.02 3.28
CA THR A 398 -16.81 36.02 3.26
C THR A 398 -17.23 36.44 1.85
N SER A 399 -16.49 36.04 0.81
CA SER A 399 -16.79 36.40 -0.59
C SER A 399 -17.05 35.21 -1.52
N CYS A 400 -16.61 34.01 -1.15
CA CYS A 400 -16.83 32.82 -1.97
C CYS A 400 -18.27 32.32 -1.89
N GLU A 401 -18.71 31.64 -2.96
CA GLU A 401 -19.90 30.79 -2.91
C GLU A 401 -19.55 29.50 -2.15
N TYR A 402 -20.07 29.35 -0.94
CA TYR A 402 -19.77 28.21 -0.07
C TYR A 402 -20.99 27.30 0.10
N HIS A 403 -20.76 26.01 -0.09
CA HIS A 403 -21.73 24.95 0.12
C HIS A 403 -21.15 23.88 1.04
N ARG A 404 -21.96 23.43 1.98
CA ARG A 404 -21.67 22.21 2.73
C ARG A 404 -22.30 21.05 1.96
N GLY A 405 -21.55 20.48 1.03
CA GLY A 405 -22.08 19.54 0.06
C GLY A 405 -21.12 18.45 -0.40
N SER A 406 -21.67 17.50 -1.15
CA SER A 406 -20.97 16.36 -1.75
C SER A 406 -20.30 16.71 -3.07
N LEU A 407 -19.47 15.78 -3.57
CA LEU A 407 -18.95 15.86 -4.93
C LEU A 407 -20.07 15.77 -5.98
N GLN A 408 -21.12 14.98 -5.73
CA GLN A 408 -22.25 14.83 -6.64
C GLN A 408 -22.99 16.16 -6.84
N GLU A 409 -23.28 16.88 -5.75
CA GLU A 409 -23.91 18.20 -5.80
C GLU A 409 -23.03 19.19 -6.58
N ALA A 410 -21.71 19.20 -6.33
CA ALA A 410 -20.79 20.04 -7.08
C ALA A 410 -20.80 19.72 -8.59
N ILE A 411 -20.90 18.45 -8.98
CA ILE A 411 -20.98 18.02 -10.39
C ILE A 411 -22.27 18.49 -11.07
N ILE A 412 -23.38 18.51 -10.34
CA ILE A 412 -24.67 18.98 -10.85
C ILE A 412 -24.65 20.50 -11.03
N ASP A 413 -24.05 21.23 -10.08
CA ASP A 413 -24.19 22.68 -9.98
C ASP A 413 -23.07 23.45 -10.72
N LYS A 414 -21.93 22.81 -11.01
CA LYS A 414 -20.70 23.49 -11.48
C LYS A 414 -20.09 22.85 -12.71
N LYS A 415 -19.45 23.69 -13.53
CA LYS A 415 -18.82 23.24 -14.79
C LYS A 415 -17.36 22.85 -14.64
N ALA A 416 -16.57 23.59 -13.87
CA ALA A 416 -15.16 23.27 -13.64
C ALA A 416 -14.96 22.87 -12.19
N ILE A 417 -14.46 21.66 -11.93
CA ILE A 417 -14.39 21.06 -10.60
C ILE A 417 -13.01 20.51 -10.36
N PHE A 418 -12.42 20.85 -9.22
CA PHE A 418 -11.24 20.18 -8.69
C PHE A 418 -11.61 19.41 -7.42
N PHE A 419 -11.36 18.11 -7.42
CA PHE A 419 -11.67 17.24 -6.29
C PHE A 419 -10.42 16.76 -5.56
N ASN A 420 -10.50 16.76 -4.23
CA ASN A 420 -9.58 16.07 -3.34
C ASN A 420 -10.36 15.19 -2.36
N TYR A 421 -9.76 14.12 -1.83
CA TYR A 421 -10.48 13.29 -0.87
C TYR A 421 -10.65 14.02 0.46
N GLY A 422 -11.89 14.10 0.96
CA GLY A 422 -12.15 14.52 2.34
C GLY A 422 -11.61 13.50 3.36
N LYS A 423 -11.72 13.83 4.66
CA LYS A 423 -11.33 12.99 5.83
C LYS A 423 -9.88 13.12 6.28
N ASP A 424 -9.33 14.34 6.28
CA ASP A 424 -8.04 14.58 6.93
C ASP A 424 -8.12 14.34 8.46
N LYS A 425 -7.16 13.59 8.98
CA LYS A 425 -7.12 13.19 10.40
C LYS A 425 -6.87 14.38 11.34
N PHE A 426 -6.12 15.38 10.89
CA PHE A 426 -5.82 16.58 11.67
C PHE A 426 -7.03 17.51 11.73
N LEU A 427 -7.81 17.66 10.66
CA LEU A 427 -9.04 18.47 10.69
C LEU A 427 -10.10 17.81 11.57
N LYS A 428 -10.29 16.50 11.44
CA LYS A 428 -11.23 15.74 12.29
C LYS A 428 -10.91 15.87 13.79
N ARG A 429 -9.64 15.81 14.15
CA ARG A 429 -9.18 15.95 15.54
C ARG A 429 -9.31 17.39 16.05
N ALA A 430 -9.03 18.39 15.21
CA ALA A 430 -9.28 19.80 15.55
C ALA A 430 -10.76 20.08 15.81
N PHE A 431 -11.66 19.60 14.93
CA PHE A 431 -13.11 19.71 15.16
C PHE A 431 -13.54 19.03 16.46
N LYS A 432 -13.04 17.81 16.72
CA LYS A 432 -13.33 17.10 17.97
C LYS A 432 -12.88 17.90 19.19
N LEU A 433 -11.66 18.45 19.16
CA LEU A 433 -11.12 19.23 20.26
C LEU A 433 -11.98 20.46 20.55
N ILE A 434 -12.39 21.22 19.52
CA ILE A 434 -13.30 22.37 19.67
C ILE A 434 -14.64 21.90 20.23
N ARG A 435 -15.28 20.90 19.62
CA ARG A 435 -16.61 20.43 20.03
C ARG A 435 -16.69 19.96 21.48
N GLU A 436 -15.62 19.34 22.00
CA GLU A 436 -15.59 18.86 23.38
C GLU A 436 -15.15 19.93 24.40
N ASN A 437 -14.64 21.08 23.94
CA ASN A 437 -14.05 22.12 24.79
C ASN A 437 -14.55 23.52 24.41
N SER A 438 -15.80 23.61 23.95
CA SER A 438 -16.53 24.85 23.73
C SER A 438 -18.03 24.63 23.88
N ASP A 439 -18.82 25.69 23.72
CA ASP A 439 -20.28 25.70 23.62
C ASP A 439 -20.80 25.35 22.20
N LEU A 440 -20.00 24.67 21.38
CA LEU A 440 -20.37 24.32 20.01
C LEU A 440 -21.53 23.30 19.97
N GLU A 441 -22.74 23.81 19.76
CA GLU A 441 -23.96 23.02 19.52
C GLU A 441 -24.32 22.99 18.03
N LEU A 442 -23.51 22.29 17.22
CA LEU A 442 -23.82 22.05 15.81
C LEU A 442 -23.99 20.56 15.53
N ASP A 443 -25.17 20.17 15.06
CA ASP A 443 -25.37 18.88 14.42
C ASP A 443 -24.92 18.93 12.96
N ILE A 444 -23.85 18.21 12.65
CA ILE A 444 -23.21 18.19 11.35
C ILE A 444 -23.30 16.76 10.80
N PRO A 445 -24.39 16.40 10.08
CA PRO A 445 -24.52 15.09 9.46
C PRO A 445 -23.36 14.74 8.51
N ALA A 446 -22.98 13.47 8.48
CA ALA A 446 -21.92 13.02 7.59
C ALA A 446 -22.42 13.01 6.14
N ILE A 447 -21.71 13.70 5.25
CA ILE A 447 -21.94 13.66 3.80
C ILE A 447 -21.00 12.63 3.19
N ARG A 448 -21.52 11.79 2.29
CA ARG A 448 -20.73 10.77 1.57
C ARG A 448 -20.65 11.12 0.08
N ASN A 449 -19.61 10.62 -0.57
CA ASN A 449 -19.51 10.64 -2.03
C ASN A 449 -19.67 9.23 -2.55
N GLU A 450 -20.29 9.11 -3.72
CA GLU A 450 -20.28 7.89 -4.53
C GLU A 450 -19.19 8.02 -5.60
N TYR A 451 -18.34 7.01 -5.75
CA TYR A 451 -17.29 7.02 -6.78
C TYR A 451 -17.58 6.07 -7.94
N TYR A 452 -18.54 5.16 -7.76
CA TYR A 452 -18.94 4.17 -8.76
C TYR A 452 -19.49 4.85 -10.01
N ASP A 453 -18.93 4.53 -11.17
CA ASP A 453 -19.26 5.11 -12.49
C ASP A 453 -19.25 6.65 -12.53
N LEU A 454 -18.53 7.29 -11.60
CA LEU A 454 -18.56 8.75 -11.43
C LEU A 454 -18.12 9.48 -12.70
N VAL A 455 -17.01 9.06 -13.31
CA VAL A 455 -16.40 9.75 -14.46
C VAL A 455 -17.24 9.53 -15.73
N GLN A 456 -17.82 8.34 -15.85
CA GLN A 456 -18.63 7.89 -16.98
C GLN A 456 -19.98 8.61 -17.04
N ASN A 457 -20.52 8.98 -15.87
CA ASN A 457 -21.82 9.63 -15.74
C ASN A 457 -21.73 11.15 -15.55
N MET A 458 -20.55 11.76 -15.76
CA MET A 458 -20.42 13.22 -15.68
C MET A 458 -21.17 13.90 -16.84
N PRO A 459 -21.79 15.07 -16.60
CA PRO A 459 -22.35 15.89 -17.68
C PRO A 459 -21.28 16.24 -18.73
N GLU A 460 -21.71 16.28 -20.00
CA GLU A 460 -20.79 16.52 -21.13
C GLU A 460 -20.07 17.88 -21.05
N ASP A 461 -20.68 18.89 -20.42
CA ASP A 461 -20.10 20.22 -20.24
C ASP A 461 -19.30 20.39 -18.94
N THR A 462 -19.09 19.31 -18.16
CA THR A 462 -18.28 19.34 -16.93
C THR A 462 -16.80 19.01 -17.20
N TRP A 463 -15.89 19.87 -16.72
CA TRP A 463 -14.45 19.63 -16.58
C TRP A 463 -14.13 19.23 -15.15
N PHE A 464 -13.75 17.97 -14.97
CA PHE A 464 -13.36 17.42 -13.68
C PHE A 464 -11.85 17.19 -13.64
N TYR A 465 -11.19 17.88 -12.71
CA TYR A 465 -9.76 17.81 -12.46
C TYR A 465 -9.49 17.03 -11.17
N TYR A 466 -8.47 16.18 -11.23
CA TYR A 466 -8.14 15.29 -10.13
C TYR A 466 -6.63 15.08 -10.06
N ILE A 467 -6.09 15.02 -8.84
CA ILE A 467 -4.67 14.71 -8.64
C ILE A 467 -4.58 13.35 -7.96
N SER A 468 -3.74 12.46 -8.50
CA SER A 468 -3.56 11.08 -8.03
C SER A 468 -2.11 10.62 -8.11
N ASP A 469 -1.69 9.75 -7.19
CA ASP A 469 -0.41 9.04 -7.26
C ASP A 469 -0.46 7.77 -8.15
N SER A 470 -1.64 7.43 -8.69
CA SER A 470 -1.83 6.30 -9.60
C SER A 470 -1.69 6.71 -11.08
N PRO A 471 -0.86 6.02 -11.88
CA PRO A 471 -0.79 6.22 -13.33
C PRO A 471 -1.89 5.47 -14.11
N TYR A 472 -2.79 4.74 -13.43
CA TYR A 472 -3.67 3.75 -14.05
C TYR A 472 -5.14 4.17 -14.15
N LEU A 473 -5.45 5.46 -14.06
CA LEU A 473 -6.83 5.95 -14.24
C LEU A 473 -7.19 6.03 -15.73
N SER A 474 -7.55 4.89 -16.33
CA SER A 474 -7.80 4.76 -17.77
C SER A 474 -9.04 5.53 -18.27
N ASN A 475 -9.95 5.92 -17.37
CA ASN A 475 -11.08 6.80 -17.64
C ASN A 475 -10.75 8.30 -17.60
N MET A 476 -9.49 8.68 -17.38
CA MET A 476 -9.08 10.08 -17.32
C MET A 476 -7.82 10.33 -18.17
N TYR A 477 -7.69 11.57 -18.65
CA TYR A 477 -6.56 12.03 -19.44
C TYR A 477 -5.50 12.67 -18.53
N LYS A 478 -4.25 12.22 -18.66
CA LYS A 478 -3.10 12.82 -17.95
C LYS A 478 -2.77 14.18 -18.58
N ILE A 479 -2.88 15.24 -17.79
CA ILE A 479 -2.51 16.61 -18.19
C ILE A 479 -1.03 16.87 -17.88
N THR A 480 -0.59 16.45 -16.70
CA THR A 480 0.75 16.75 -16.19
C THR A 480 1.18 15.68 -15.20
N MET A 481 2.49 15.44 -15.15
CA MET A 481 3.13 14.62 -14.13
C MET A 481 4.01 15.53 -13.27
N PHE A 482 3.88 15.41 -11.96
CA PHE A 482 4.70 16.07 -10.96
C PHE A 482 5.69 15.05 -10.39
N ASP A 483 6.98 15.29 -10.58
CA ASP A 483 8.01 14.54 -9.86
C ASP A 483 7.92 14.85 -8.36
N SER A 484 7.87 13.81 -7.52
CA SER A 484 7.87 13.97 -6.07
C SER A 484 9.30 14.27 -5.58
N SER A 485 9.53 15.51 -5.11
CA SER A 485 10.82 15.96 -4.56
C SER A 485 11.24 15.24 -3.26
N SER A 486 10.41 14.34 -2.72
CA SER A 486 10.68 13.57 -1.52
C SER A 486 11.44 12.27 -1.78
N GLY A 487 11.71 11.90 -3.03
CA GLY A 487 12.29 10.59 -3.33
C GLY A 487 11.42 9.45 -2.81
N GLU A 488 10.10 9.67 -2.71
CA GLU A 488 9.12 8.62 -2.51
C GLU A 488 9.14 7.73 -3.75
N ARG A 489 10.09 6.78 -3.71
CA ARG A 489 10.37 5.72 -4.70
C ARG A 489 9.16 4.84 -5.00
N TRP A 490 8.02 5.16 -4.43
CA TRP A 490 6.83 4.36 -4.51
C TRP A 490 5.90 4.87 -5.59
N SER A 491 5.98 6.09 -6.15
CA SER A 491 5.10 6.45 -7.28
C SER A 491 5.90 6.74 -8.55
N ASP A 492 5.34 6.47 -9.72
CA ASP A 492 5.85 6.96 -11.01
C ASP A 492 5.65 8.49 -11.16
N GLY A 493 5.72 9.24 -10.06
CA GLY A 493 5.25 10.62 -9.96
C GLY A 493 3.78 10.73 -9.54
N ARG A 494 3.32 11.97 -9.43
CA ARG A 494 1.92 12.32 -9.15
C ARG A 494 1.33 12.94 -10.40
N TYR A 495 0.08 12.65 -10.72
CA TYR A 495 -0.54 13.01 -11.98
C TYR A 495 -1.68 13.99 -11.76
N LEU A 496 -1.72 15.06 -12.55
CA LEU A 496 -2.91 15.86 -12.76
C LEU A 496 -3.70 15.24 -13.92
N TYR A 497 -4.95 14.89 -13.65
CA TYR A 497 -5.89 14.30 -14.58
C TYR A 497 -7.04 15.25 -14.92
N CYS A 498 -7.63 15.07 -16.10
CA CYS A 498 -8.94 15.62 -16.48
C CYS A 498 -9.81 14.53 -17.12
N ASN A 499 -11.13 14.59 -16.93
CA ASN A 499 -12.08 13.71 -17.61
C ASN A 499 -12.16 13.98 -19.13
N LYS A 500 -11.72 15.15 -19.59
CA LYS A 500 -11.78 15.54 -21.01
C LYS A 500 -10.41 15.47 -21.69
N PRO A 501 -10.36 15.15 -23.00
CA PRO A 501 -9.14 15.27 -23.78
C PRO A 501 -8.60 16.69 -23.69
N CYS A 502 -7.34 16.83 -23.33
CA CYS A 502 -6.60 18.08 -23.44
C CYS A 502 -5.53 17.88 -24.50
N LEU A 503 -5.21 18.91 -25.31
CA LEU A 503 -4.03 18.86 -26.19
C LEU A 503 -2.82 18.47 -25.32
N ASN A 504 -2.25 17.29 -25.59
CA ASN A 504 -1.12 16.73 -24.86
C ASN A 504 0.02 17.75 -24.84
N SER A 505 0.19 18.50 -23.76
CA SER A 505 1.54 18.93 -23.41
C SER A 505 2.19 17.69 -22.83
N GLN A 506 2.97 16.96 -23.64
CA GLN A 506 3.97 16.05 -23.10
C GLN A 506 5.00 16.88 -22.33
N ALA A 507 4.66 17.30 -21.12
CA ALA A 507 5.64 17.73 -20.14
C ALA A 507 6.17 16.46 -19.49
N LYS A 508 7.03 15.74 -20.19
CA LYS A 508 8.04 14.95 -19.49
C LYS A 508 8.93 15.97 -18.79
N THR A 509 8.67 16.23 -17.51
CA THR A 509 9.75 16.75 -16.67
C THR A 509 10.70 15.59 -16.50
N SER A 510 11.73 15.58 -17.32
CA SER A 510 12.86 14.68 -17.20
C SER A 510 13.49 14.90 -15.82
N TYR A 511 13.48 13.89 -14.97
CA TYR A 511 14.54 13.75 -13.98
C TYR A 511 15.10 12.33 -13.96
N VAL A 512 16.40 12.30 -14.23
CA VAL A 512 17.27 11.14 -14.02
C VAL A 512 17.33 10.90 -12.53
N SER A 513 16.86 9.74 -12.07
CA SER A 513 17.03 9.32 -10.67
C SER A 513 18.47 9.60 -10.24
N HIS A 514 18.69 10.48 -9.26
CA HIS A 514 20.01 10.58 -8.64
C HIS A 514 20.23 9.26 -7.89
N LYS A 515 20.87 8.30 -8.57
CA LYS A 515 21.42 7.13 -7.92
C LYS A 515 22.60 7.66 -7.12
N GLU A 516 22.46 7.70 -5.81
CA GLU A 516 23.61 7.83 -4.93
C GLU A 516 24.54 6.66 -5.29
N ALA A 517 25.66 6.96 -5.94
CA ALA A 517 26.62 5.94 -6.34
C ALA A 517 27.13 5.29 -5.05
N VAL A 518 27.03 3.97 -4.99
CA VAL A 518 27.54 3.21 -3.85
C VAL A 518 28.98 2.83 -4.19
N ASP A 519 29.93 3.51 -3.56
CA ASP A 519 31.35 3.17 -3.66
C ASP A 519 31.70 2.02 -2.69
N ASP A 520 31.07 0.85 -2.88
CA ASP A 520 31.35 -0.32 -2.06
C ASP A 520 32.43 -1.22 -2.67
N ILE A 521 33.33 -1.71 -1.81
CA ILE A 521 34.33 -2.69 -2.19
C ILE A 521 33.91 -4.04 -1.61
N VAL A 522 33.58 -4.98 -2.49
CA VAL A 522 33.22 -6.35 -2.10
C VAL A 522 34.44 -7.03 -1.46
N PRO A 523 34.31 -7.65 -0.28
CA PRO A 523 35.40 -8.39 0.32
C PRO A 523 35.73 -9.66 -0.50
N PRO A 524 37.01 -10.09 -0.53
CA PRO A 524 37.35 -11.39 -1.07
C PRO A 524 36.81 -12.51 -0.17
N ASP A 525 36.61 -13.69 -0.76
CA ASP A 525 35.98 -14.85 -0.12
C ASP A 525 36.79 -15.39 1.08
N ASP A 526 38.10 -15.17 1.09
CA ASP A 526 39.06 -15.62 2.10
C ASP A 526 39.39 -14.56 3.16
N LEU A 527 38.65 -13.43 3.19
CA LEU A 527 38.89 -12.35 4.15
C LEU A 527 38.71 -12.85 5.60
N VAL A 528 39.77 -12.71 6.40
CA VAL A 528 39.77 -13.03 7.83
C VAL A 528 39.41 -11.80 8.66
N LEU A 529 38.42 -11.95 9.55
CA LEU A 529 37.97 -10.89 10.46
C LEU A 529 38.58 -11.09 11.85
N ASP A 530 39.78 -10.57 12.10
CA ASP A 530 40.55 -10.85 13.31
C ASP A 530 41.09 -9.63 14.08
N ASP A 531 41.30 -8.51 13.39
CA ASP A 531 41.69 -7.21 13.95
C ASP A 531 40.47 -6.32 14.23
N PRO A 532 40.17 -6.00 15.50
CA PRO A 532 39.02 -5.17 15.86
C PRO A 532 39.15 -3.69 15.44
N ASN A 533 40.36 -3.18 15.17
CA ASN A 533 40.56 -1.79 14.76
C ASN A 533 40.13 -1.55 13.31
N LYS A 534 40.06 -2.61 12.51
CA LYS A 534 39.57 -2.56 11.12
C LYS A 534 38.05 -2.54 11.05
N LEU A 535 37.34 -3.00 12.08
CA LEU A 535 35.88 -3.03 12.09
C LEU A 535 35.32 -1.61 12.30
N LYS A 536 34.45 -1.16 11.39
CA LYS A 536 33.74 0.13 11.49
C LYS A 536 32.25 -0.08 11.28
N ILE A 537 31.45 0.57 12.11
CA ILE A 537 29.98 0.63 11.98
C ILE A 537 29.62 2.08 11.74
N LEU A 538 29.13 2.38 10.54
CA LEU A 538 28.90 3.75 10.10
C LEU A 538 27.40 3.99 9.94
N LYS A 539 26.89 5.08 10.53
CA LYS A 539 25.56 5.60 10.18
C LYS A 539 25.66 6.27 8.81
N VAL A 540 24.79 5.87 7.88
CA VAL A 540 24.81 6.35 6.49
C VAL A 540 23.50 7.09 6.16
N SER A 541 23.34 7.52 4.91
CA SER A 541 22.04 7.99 4.41
C SER A 541 21.08 6.80 4.20
N SER A 542 19.77 7.05 4.26
CA SER A 542 18.78 6.00 3.98
C SER A 542 18.89 5.49 2.55
N SER A 543 19.18 6.39 1.60
CA SER A 543 19.38 6.09 0.18
C SER A 543 20.60 5.20 -0.06
N TYR A 544 21.73 5.47 0.58
CA TYR A 544 22.95 4.67 0.46
C TYR A 544 22.74 3.21 0.90
N LEU A 545 22.14 3.01 2.09
CA LEU A 545 21.81 1.65 2.55
C LEU A 545 20.83 0.95 1.60
N LYS A 546 19.87 1.69 1.04
CA LYS A 546 18.85 1.17 0.12
C LYS A 546 19.44 0.67 -1.20
N GLU A 547 20.45 1.34 -1.73
CA GLU A 547 21.17 0.86 -2.92
C GLU A 547 22.01 -0.38 -2.60
N LEU A 548 22.67 -0.43 -1.43
CA LEU A 548 23.33 -1.67 -0.97
C LEU A 548 22.34 -2.83 -0.79
N GLN A 549 21.16 -2.58 -0.23
CA GLN A 549 20.12 -3.59 -0.08
C GLN A 549 19.70 -4.17 -1.44
N LYS A 550 19.51 -3.31 -2.46
CA LYS A 550 19.19 -3.76 -3.82
C LYS A 550 20.27 -4.65 -4.42
N LYS A 551 21.54 -4.34 -4.15
CA LYS A 551 22.69 -5.10 -4.66
C LYS A 551 22.80 -6.48 -3.98
N TYR A 552 22.54 -6.56 -2.67
CA TYR A 552 22.87 -7.76 -1.89
C TYR A 552 21.68 -8.60 -1.44
N VAL A 553 20.49 -8.03 -1.29
CA VAL A 553 19.30 -8.77 -0.83
C VAL A 553 18.58 -9.40 -2.02
N LYS A 554 18.85 -10.69 -2.28
CA LYS A 554 18.29 -11.43 -3.43
C LYS A 554 16.96 -12.14 -3.19
N LYS A 555 16.53 -12.28 -1.93
CA LYS A 555 15.34 -13.07 -1.51
C LYS A 555 14.06 -12.24 -1.32
N VAL A 556 14.06 -10.97 -1.69
CA VAL A 556 12.90 -10.08 -1.59
C VAL A 556 12.64 -9.38 -2.91
N ASP A 557 11.37 -9.19 -3.25
CA ASP A 557 10.96 -8.52 -4.50
C ASP A 557 11.19 -7.00 -4.42
N SER A 558 11.28 -6.44 -3.20
CA SER A 558 11.58 -5.03 -2.96
C SER A 558 12.23 -4.80 -1.59
N VAL A 559 12.96 -3.68 -1.44
CA VAL A 559 13.68 -3.28 -0.23
C VAL A 559 13.20 -1.92 0.29
N SER A 560 13.01 -1.83 1.61
CA SER A 560 12.47 -0.64 2.28
C SER A 560 13.56 0.29 2.78
N ALA A 561 13.30 1.60 2.70
CA ALA A 561 14.15 2.62 3.29
C ALA A 561 14.13 2.53 4.82
N SER A 562 15.29 2.69 5.46
CA SER A 562 15.46 2.62 6.91
C SER A 562 15.47 4.02 7.52
N THR A 563 14.80 4.22 8.66
CA THR A 563 14.85 5.47 9.44
C THR A 563 16.22 5.67 10.07
N TYR A 564 16.84 4.58 10.52
CA TYR A 564 18.17 4.58 11.13
C TYR A 564 19.06 3.55 10.42
N PRO A 565 19.73 3.94 9.31
CA PRO A 565 20.54 3.05 8.48
C PRO A 565 22.02 2.99 8.91
N PHE A 566 22.61 1.79 8.82
CA PHE A 566 24.01 1.54 9.15
C PHE A 566 24.67 0.59 8.15
N VAL A 567 25.96 0.78 7.93
CA VAL A 567 26.84 -0.09 7.13
C VAL A 567 27.96 -0.63 8.01
N VAL A 568 28.28 -1.91 7.85
CA VAL A 568 29.39 -2.58 8.53
C VAL A 568 30.53 -2.72 7.53
N MET A 569 31.69 -2.17 7.90
CA MET A 569 32.90 -2.22 7.11
C MET A 569 34.03 -2.91 7.88
N TYR A 570 34.93 -3.54 7.14
CA TYR A 570 36.18 -4.05 7.65
C TYR A 570 37.32 -3.53 6.79
N ASP A 571 38.11 -2.62 7.35
CA ASP A 571 39.07 -1.80 6.62
C ASP A 571 38.38 -1.07 5.44
N LYS A 572 38.75 -1.39 4.20
CA LYS A 572 38.13 -0.85 2.98
C LYS A 572 36.91 -1.63 2.50
N TYR A 573 36.65 -2.82 3.04
CA TYR A 573 35.63 -3.74 2.52
C TYR A 573 34.26 -3.55 3.17
N THR A 574 33.20 -3.61 2.38
CA THR A 574 31.82 -3.58 2.85
C THR A 574 31.35 -5.00 3.18
N LEU A 575 31.10 -5.27 4.46
CA LEU A 575 30.64 -6.58 4.93
C LEU A 575 29.12 -6.76 4.83
N GLY A 576 28.38 -5.67 4.95
CA GLY A 576 26.92 -5.69 4.97
C GLY A 576 26.32 -4.41 5.54
N GLY A 577 25.03 -4.47 5.84
CA GLY A 577 24.31 -3.32 6.40
C GLY A 577 23.08 -3.76 7.19
N PHE A 578 22.59 -2.86 8.02
CA PHE A 578 21.39 -3.06 8.82
C PHE A 578 20.67 -1.74 9.08
N GLY A 579 19.40 -1.82 9.43
CA GLY A 579 18.59 -0.63 9.62
C GLY A 579 17.37 -0.84 10.49
N PHE A 580 16.96 0.24 11.16
CA PHE A 580 15.81 0.26 12.05
C PHE A 580 14.74 1.25 11.58
N THR A 581 13.51 0.95 11.95
CA THR A 581 12.38 1.89 11.92
C THR A 581 11.65 1.88 13.26
N LEU A 582 10.61 2.70 13.37
CA LEU A 582 9.78 2.78 14.56
C LEU A 582 9.17 1.41 14.91
N PRO A 583 8.95 1.13 16.20
CA PRO A 583 8.54 -0.19 16.66
C PRO A 583 7.16 -0.58 16.11
N GLN A 584 7.05 -1.81 15.61
CA GLN A 584 5.80 -2.40 15.12
C GLN A 584 5.08 -3.25 16.17
N HIS A 585 5.77 -3.63 17.24
CA HIS A 585 5.26 -4.46 18.33
C HIS A 585 5.39 -3.72 19.67
N LYS A 586 4.41 -3.88 20.56
CA LYS A 586 4.45 -3.33 21.93
C LYS A 586 5.60 -3.96 22.71
N GLY A 587 6.27 -3.17 23.56
CA GLY A 587 7.37 -3.63 24.43
C GLY A 587 8.77 -3.58 23.82
N TYR A 588 8.92 -3.02 22.63
CA TYR A 588 10.21 -2.85 21.94
C TYR A 588 10.45 -1.38 21.56
N ASP A 589 11.71 -0.98 21.51
CA ASP A 589 12.10 0.39 21.18
C ASP A 589 12.16 0.64 19.68
N LEU A 590 12.57 -0.37 18.92
CA LEU A 590 12.74 -0.30 17.46
C LEU A 590 12.36 -1.61 16.78
N PHE A 591 11.94 -1.50 15.53
CA PHE A 591 11.83 -2.63 14.60
C PHE A 591 13.08 -2.68 13.72
N GLN A 592 13.82 -3.78 13.78
CA GLN A 592 14.93 -4.05 12.86
C GLN A 592 14.35 -4.45 11.50
N LEU A 593 14.28 -3.45 10.63
CA LEU A 593 13.65 -3.52 9.32
C LEU A 593 14.45 -4.36 8.34
N THR A 594 15.78 -4.27 8.41
CA THR A 594 16.67 -4.94 7.48
C THR A 594 17.99 -5.27 8.14
N ASP A 595 18.57 -6.39 7.74
CA ASP A 595 19.97 -6.71 7.98
C ASP A 595 20.43 -7.75 6.95
N PHE A 596 21.56 -7.49 6.32
CA PHE A 596 22.11 -8.29 5.22
C PHE A 596 23.64 -8.26 5.23
N CYS A 597 24.23 -9.22 4.54
CA CYS A 597 25.67 -9.28 4.29
C CYS A 597 25.93 -9.29 2.79
N THR A 598 27.17 -8.99 2.39
CA THR A 598 27.60 -9.12 1.00
C THR A 598 27.62 -10.59 0.55
N ASN A 599 27.50 -10.82 -0.77
CA ASN A 599 27.36 -12.16 -1.36
C ASN A 599 28.74 -12.82 -1.58
N ASN A 600 29.51 -13.01 -0.50
CA ASN A 600 30.81 -13.67 -0.48
C ASN A 600 30.77 -14.95 0.39
N SER A 601 31.88 -15.68 0.40
CA SER A 601 32.03 -16.96 1.11
C SER A 601 32.52 -16.84 2.57
N ILE A 602 32.56 -15.63 3.15
CA ILE A 602 33.02 -15.44 4.54
C ILE A 602 32.07 -16.20 5.51
N PRO A 603 32.59 -17.11 6.35
CA PRO A 603 31.77 -17.99 7.15
C PRO A 603 30.85 -17.24 8.14
N LYS A 604 29.55 -17.56 8.16
CA LYS A 604 28.59 -17.01 9.14
C LYS A 604 28.53 -15.47 9.19
N LEU A 605 28.87 -14.78 8.10
CA LEU A 605 28.88 -13.31 8.03
C LEU A 605 27.54 -12.69 8.46
N SER A 606 26.41 -13.30 8.11
CA SER A 606 25.09 -12.84 8.54
C SER A 606 24.91 -12.77 10.06
N LYS A 607 25.57 -13.65 10.83
CA LYS A 607 25.57 -13.62 12.30
C LYS A 607 26.53 -12.57 12.86
N PHE A 608 27.67 -12.39 12.19
CA PHE A 608 28.60 -11.32 12.52
C PHE A 608 27.93 -9.94 12.45
N ILE A 609 27.12 -9.69 11.43
CA ILE A 609 26.31 -8.48 11.32
C ILE A 609 25.36 -8.32 12.52
N LEU A 610 24.72 -9.39 13.00
CA LEU A 610 23.89 -9.33 14.20
C LEU A 610 24.67 -8.98 15.47
N TYR A 611 25.91 -9.46 15.62
CA TYR A 611 26.77 -9.03 16.73
C TYR A 611 27.14 -7.55 16.64
N CYS A 612 27.44 -7.05 15.43
CA CYS A 612 27.69 -5.63 15.19
C CYS A 612 26.49 -4.76 15.59
N ILE A 613 25.27 -5.22 15.31
CA ILE A 613 24.02 -4.54 15.70
C ILE A 613 23.96 -4.35 17.23
N GLN A 614 24.35 -5.36 18.00
CA GLN A 614 24.23 -5.35 19.45
C GLN A 614 25.31 -4.52 20.17
N THR A 615 26.11 -3.73 19.45
CA THR A 615 27.17 -2.92 20.05
C THR A 615 26.64 -1.69 20.78
N LYS A 616 27.40 -1.24 21.79
CA LYS A 616 27.15 -0.01 22.54
C LYS A 616 27.22 1.24 21.66
N GLU A 617 28.03 1.20 20.60
CA GLU A 617 28.12 2.31 19.64
C GLU A 617 26.79 2.52 18.89
N VAL A 618 26.20 1.44 18.37
CA VAL A 618 24.88 1.48 17.73
C VAL A 618 23.82 1.97 18.72
N GLN A 619 23.82 1.42 19.94
CA GLN A 619 22.91 1.85 21.00
C GLN A 619 23.02 3.35 21.29
N ARG A 620 24.25 3.86 21.41
CA ARG A 620 24.53 5.28 21.69
C ARG A 620 24.01 6.18 20.59
N ILE A 621 24.25 5.84 19.32
CA ILE A 621 23.79 6.60 18.17
C ILE A 621 22.26 6.65 18.12
N LEU A 622 21.60 5.50 18.33
CA LEU A 622 20.14 5.39 18.33
C LEU A 622 19.52 6.14 19.51
N SER A 623 20.08 5.99 20.71
CA SER A 623 19.56 6.63 21.93
C SER A 623 19.63 8.16 21.83
N ARG A 624 20.72 8.70 21.26
CA ARG A 624 20.83 10.13 20.94
C ARG A 624 19.80 10.57 19.92
N SER A 625 19.59 9.77 18.87
CA SER A 625 18.64 10.09 17.80
C SER A 625 17.18 10.03 18.27
N MET A 626 16.87 9.21 19.28
CA MET A 626 15.51 9.01 19.81
C MET A 626 15.24 9.79 21.10
N HIS A 627 16.24 10.47 21.67
CA HIS A 627 16.17 11.17 22.96
C HIS A 627 15.67 10.29 24.12
N LYS A 628 15.97 8.98 24.07
CA LYS A 628 15.72 8.01 25.14
C LYS A 628 16.74 6.88 25.05
N LEU A 629 16.94 6.14 26.15
CA LEU A 629 17.71 4.90 26.09
C LEU A 629 16.96 3.89 25.20
N VAL A 630 17.64 3.35 24.20
CA VAL A 630 17.12 2.34 23.28
C VAL A 630 17.82 1.02 23.60
N GLU A 631 17.07 -0.03 23.93
CA GLU A 631 17.66 -1.30 24.37
C GLU A 631 17.10 -2.50 23.62
N LYS A 632 15.78 -2.55 23.40
CA LYS A 632 15.11 -3.73 22.87
C LYS A 632 14.73 -3.54 21.42
N VAL A 633 15.17 -4.45 20.55
CA VAL A 633 14.80 -4.48 19.14
C VAL A 633 14.08 -5.77 18.82
N ILE A 634 13.15 -5.72 17.86
CA ILE A 634 12.50 -6.91 17.32
C ILE A 634 12.70 -6.98 15.81
N SER A 635 12.93 -8.18 15.29
CA SER A 635 13.04 -8.48 13.87
C SER A 635 12.15 -9.66 13.50
N CYS A 636 11.69 -9.69 12.25
CA CYS A 636 10.89 -10.77 11.71
C CYS A 636 11.67 -11.53 10.63
N ALA A 637 11.78 -12.85 10.79
CA ALA A 637 12.31 -13.75 9.78
C ALA A 637 11.14 -14.47 9.10
N TYR A 638 10.86 -14.11 7.85
CA TYR A 638 9.82 -14.76 7.07
C TYR A 638 10.34 -16.11 6.58
N THR A 639 9.81 -17.17 7.17
CA THR A 639 10.20 -18.54 6.88
C THR A 639 9.14 -19.49 7.42
N HIS A 640 8.93 -20.60 6.71
CA HIS A 640 8.11 -21.72 7.18
C HIS A 640 8.91 -22.72 8.03
N LYS A 641 10.23 -22.53 8.17
CA LYS A 641 11.06 -23.37 9.05
C LYS A 641 10.73 -23.03 10.52
N PRO A 642 10.85 -23.99 11.44
CA PRO A 642 10.53 -23.75 12.86
C PRO A 642 11.50 -22.77 13.53
N VAL A 643 12.69 -22.57 12.95
CA VAL A 643 13.73 -21.63 13.42
C VAL A 643 14.46 -20.98 12.26
N SER A 644 14.85 -19.71 12.42
CA SER A 644 15.81 -19.04 11.54
C SER A 644 17.23 -19.29 12.03
N MET A 645 18.07 -19.92 11.19
CA MET A 645 19.46 -20.21 11.50
C MET A 645 20.33 -18.95 11.68
N LYS A 646 19.88 -17.82 11.10
CA LYS A 646 20.52 -16.52 11.23
C LYS A 646 20.37 -15.95 12.64
N TYR A 647 19.14 -15.86 13.14
CA TYR A 647 18.85 -15.25 14.45
C TYR A 647 19.05 -16.23 15.62
N ARG A 648 18.89 -17.54 15.40
CA ARG A 648 19.04 -18.56 16.47
C ARG A 648 20.42 -18.47 17.15
N GLY A 649 20.40 -18.32 18.47
CA GLY A 649 21.61 -18.26 19.31
C GLY A 649 22.27 -16.88 19.38
N VAL A 650 21.73 -15.89 18.66
CA VAL A 650 22.12 -14.48 18.79
C VAL A 650 20.95 -13.70 19.39
N TYR A 651 19.75 -13.87 18.82
CA TYR A 651 18.49 -13.31 19.31
C TYR A 651 17.60 -14.41 19.89
N THR A 652 16.63 -13.99 20.71
CA THR A 652 15.67 -14.87 21.36
C THR A 652 14.37 -14.92 20.59
N LYS A 653 13.88 -16.12 20.25
CA LYS A 653 12.60 -16.28 19.54
C LYS A 653 11.44 -15.88 20.45
N VAL A 654 10.55 -15.03 19.96
CA VAL A 654 9.36 -14.55 20.69
C VAL A 654 8.12 -15.26 20.15
N LYS A 655 7.72 -16.35 20.80
CA LYS A 655 6.64 -17.23 20.30
C LYS A 655 5.32 -16.47 20.11
N GLU A 656 4.98 -15.56 21.02
CA GLU A 656 3.75 -14.77 21.03
C GLU A 656 3.58 -13.85 19.81
N HIS A 657 4.69 -13.51 19.14
CA HIS A 657 4.69 -12.66 17.94
C HIS A 657 4.95 -13.44 16.65
N CYS A 658 5.15 -14.76 16.75
CA CYS A 658 5.27 -15.61 15.57
C CYS A 658 3.90 -15.83 14.92
N THR A 659 3.88 -15.93 13.60
CA THR A 659 2.70 -16.29 12.82
C THR A 659 3.00 -17.52 11.96
N SER A 660 2.01 -18.00 11.20
CA SER A 660 2.22 -19.03 10.17
C SER A 660 3.16 -18.58 9.05
N SER A 661 3.34 -17.26 8.86
CA SER A 661 4.14 -16.68 7.77
C SER A 661 5.53 -16.20 8.20
N TYR A 662 5.77 -15.95 9.49
CA TYR A 662 7.07 -15.47 9.98
C TYR A 662 7.36 -15.81 11.44
N LEU A 663 8.65 -15.82 11.78
CA LEU A 663 9.16 -15.95 13.13
C LEU A 663 9.64 -14.61 13.66
N ALA A 664 9.27 -14.26 14.89
CA ALA A 664 9.72 -13.05 15.56
C ALA A 664 10.92 -13.32 16.48
N TYR A 665 11.91 -12.44 16.47
CA TYR A 665 13.14 -12.52 17.25
C TYR A 665 13.44 -11.20 17.95
N SER A 666 13.69 -11.27 19.26
CA SER A 666 14.08 -10.14 20.11
C SER A 666 15.60 -10.10 20.29
N GLY A 667 16.18 -8.92 20.08
CA GLY A 667 17.58 -8.60 20.31
C GLY A 667 17.74 -7.49 21.34
N GLN A 668 18.89 -7.49 22.01
CA GLN A 668 19.29 -6.44 22.94
C GLN A 668 20.48 -5.66 22.35
N LEU A 669 20.39 -4.33 22.37
CA LEU A 669 21.47 -3.41 22.02
C LEU A 669 22.37 -3.15 23.22
N GLY A 670 23.62 -2.76 22.96
CA GLY A 670 24.59 -2.46 24.03
C GLY A 670 25.17 -3.68 24.73
N VAL A 671 24.97 -4.89 24.18
CA VAL A 671 25.54 -6.14 24.72
C VAL A 671 27.06 -6.15 24.57
N PHE A 672 27.59 -5.72 23.43
CA PHE A 672 29.02 -5.66 23.18
C PHE A 672 29.55 -4.25 23.40
N VAL A 673 30.49 -4.08 24.32
CA VAL A 673 31.04 -2.76 24.68
C VAL A 673 32.03 -2.27 23.62
N SER A 674 32.69 -3.18 22.92
CA SER A 674 33.72 -2.85 21.93
C SER A 674 33.72 -3.79 20.72
N ASN A 675 34.38 -3.37 19.64
CA ASN A 675 34.62 -4.21 18.46
C ASN A 675 35.45 -5.46 18.80
N LYS A 676 36.30 -5.40 19.83
CA LYS A 676 37.09 -6.53 20.31
C LYS A 676 36.20 -7.68 20.74
N GLU A 677 35.17 -7.39 21.56
CA GLU A 677 34.22 -8.40 22.01
C GLU A 677 33.40 -9.00 20.86
N VAL A 678 33.05 -8.19 19.85
CA VAL A 678 32.37 -8.67 18.64
C VAL A 678 33.24 -9.67 17.88
N ILE A 679 34.52 -9.34 17.66
CA ILE A 679 35.48 -10.21 16.96
C ILE A 679 35.76 -11.48 17.76
N GLU A 680 35.95 -11.38 19.07
CA GLU A 680 36.13 -12.54 19.95
C GLU A 680 34.91 -13.46 19.91
N LYS A 681 33.70 -12.90 20.01
CA LYS A 681 32.47 -13.70 19.94
C LYS A 681 32.29 -14.40 18.61
N TYR A 682 32.67 -13.72 17.53
CA TYR A 682 32.65 -14.32 16.21
C TYR A 682 33.68 -15.45 16.06
N LYS A 683 34.90 -15.28 16.58
CA LYS A 683 35.91 -16.35 16.62
C LYS A 683 35.43 -17.57 17.42
N GLU A 684 34.76 -17.37 18.55
CA GLU A 684 34.12 -18.45 19.32
C GLU A 684 33.07 -19.19 18.48
N LEU A 685 32.20 -18.44 17.79
CA LEU A 685 31.16 -19.02 16.92
C LEU A 685 31.78 -19.90 15.82
N LEU A 686 32.88 -19.47 15.21
CA LEU A 686 33.58 -20.24 14.18
C LEU A 686 34.23 -21.50 14.75
N LYS A 687 34.86 -21.42 15.94
CA LYS A 687 35.43 -22.58 16.63
C LYS A 687 34.38 -23.62 17.00
N ASN A 688 33.23 -23.19 17.51
CA ASN A 688 32.13 -24.08 17.89
C ASN A 688 31.39 -24.65 16.67
N GLY A 689 31.45 -23.99 15.51
CA GLY A 689 30.90 -24.50 14.25
C GLY A 689 31.79 -25.52 13.53
N ASN A 690 33.07 -25.59 13.88
CA ASN A 690 34.06 -26.54 13.32
C ASN A 690 34.22 -27.81 14.16
N ARG A 691 33.56 -27.93 15.32
CA ARG A 691 33.37 -29.22 15.99
C ARG A 691 32.26 -29.96 15.25
N LYS A 692 32.64 -30.72 14.22
CA LYS A 692 31.82 -31.81 13.68
C LYS A 692 31.76 -32.94 14.69
#